data_AF-A0A2G5E7K7-F1
#
_entry.id   AF-A0A2G5E7K7-F1
#
_cell.length_a   1.000
_cell.length_b   1.000
_cell.length_c   1.000
_cell.angle_alpha   90.00
_cell.angle_beta   90.00
_cell.angle_gamma   90.00
#
_symmetry.space_group_name_H-M   'P 1'
#
loop_
_entity.id
_entity.type
_entity.pdbx_description
1 polymer ?
#
loop_
_entity_poly.entity_id
_entity_poly.type
_entity_poly.pdbx_seq_one_letter_code
_entity_poly.pdbx_strand_id
1 'polypeptide(L)'
;MGRLYFVMFYAYILTLLSQEIPIAAYMLTSSQSIIDGKTLVSKGASFELGFFSPPSSKHRYFGIWYKPVSVQTVVWVANRDSPITDTSGALKIGSTGNIVVVNQNDSVVIWSSKSTSSNIAVENLIIELLDSGNLVLRDVRIEDPEKYLWQSFDYPGDTLLPGMKLGWKSKTGMNNYMQSWRNSDDPSLGDYTFGIELTEYPESVILTNKSIKYYRSGPWNGLQFSGAPDMSRNRVFHYELVHNPDEVYYIYKVTDPSVTLRVVLTQTSTEGHLQRFTWVNQTQSWLLLVSIPRDRCDDYALCGAYSTCEVMTEPVCQCLKGFKPKSPQDWNETDWSQGCKRETFLNCSQGEGFLKYTGVKLPDTTGTRVNRSMDLEECGVNCLKNCSCVAYSSSDISGSGSGCVMWFTDLIDIRQMDGAGEDLYIRMAASELGVHEKEDFELPVFDLVTIKSATSNFAEENLLGEGGFGPVYKGKLEGDQEIAVKRLSKSSIQGFSEFKNEVILISKLQHKNLVKLIGCCIQGEEKMLVYEYMPNKSLDAFIFDETNSGLLDWQKRFDIILGIARGLLYLHHDSRLRIIHRDLKASNILLDSEMLPKISDFGMARLFRGDQNEANTERVMGTYGYMSPEYLIDGQFSVKSDVFSFGVLVLEIISGKKNRGFCHPDHELNLLGHAWRLWCEDRSMELADESMIKSCSVQEVLRCIHIGLLCVQKGAEQRPTMSTVVLMLSSESVALPKPQPPGFYVDRSTPMREISSYSDKSSASNEATITLIQGR
;
A
#
# COMPACT_ATOMS: atom_id res chain seq x y z
N MET A 1 -21.33 -68.52 -29.08
CA MET A 1 -20.56 -67.54 -28.29
C MET A 1 -20.60 -66.13 -28.89
N GLY A 2 -20.20 -65.89 -30.14
CA GLY A 2 -20.04 -64.52 -30.69
C GLY A 2 -21.29 -63.62 -30.79
N ARG A 3 -22.49 -64.17 -30.98
CA ARG A 3 -23.74 -63.35 -31.05
C ARG A 3 -24.20 -62.79 -29.70
N LEU A 4 -23.87 -63.45 -28.59
CA LEU A 4 -24.26 -63.00 -27.26
C LEU A 4 -23.37 -61.84 -26.78
N TYR A 5 -22.07 -61.87 -27.12
CA TYR A 5 -21.15 -60.77 -26.83
C TYR A 5 -21.48 -59.49 -27.62
N PHE A 6 -21.98 -59.62 -28.85
CA PHE A 6 -22.33 -58.46 -29.68
C PHE A 6 -23.58 -57.73 -29.15
N VAL A 7 -24.58 -58.48 -28.67
CA VAL A 7 -25.79 -57.91 -28.05
C VAL A 7 -25.48 -57.27 -26.69
N MET A 8 -24.63 -57.90 -25.88
CA MET A 8 -24.19 -57.33 -24.60
C MET A 8 -23.35 -56.05 -24.78
N PHE A 9 -22.53 -55.98 -25.83
CA PHE A 9 -21.74 -54.79 -26.16
C PHE A 9 -22.62 -53.63 -26.64
N TYR A 10 -23.63 -53.89 -27.48
CA TYR A 10 -24.59 -52.86 -27.89
C TYR A 10 -25.51 -52.42 -26.75
N ALA A 11 -25.93 -53.33 -25.87
CA ALA A 11 -26.69 -52.98 -24.67
C ALA A 11 -25.85 -52.12 -23.70
N TYR A 12 -24.55 -52.43 -23.57
CA TYR A 12 -23.61 -51.65 -22.76
C TYR A 12 -23.36 -50.24 -23.35
N ILE A 13 -23.24 -50.13 -24.68
CA ILE A 13 -23.13 -48.83 -25.38
C ILE A 13 -24.44 -48.04 -25.31
N LEU A 14 -25.61 -48.68 -25.40
CA LEU A 14 -26.91 -48.04 -25.21
C LEU A 14 -27.11 -47.57 -23.76
N THR A 15 -26.60 -48.29 -22.76
CA THR A 15 -26.59 -47.82 -21.35
C THR A 15 -25.58 -46.71 -21.08
N LEU A 16 -24.49 -46.63 -21.86
CA LEU A 16 -23.53 -45.52 -21.83
C LEU A 16 -24.05 -44.28 -22.57
N LEU A 17 -24.89 -44.46 -23.59
CA LEU A 17 -25.58 -43.39 -24.32
C LEU A 17 -26.89 -42.94 -23.64
N SER A 18 -27.40 -43.70 -22.66
CA SER A 18 -28.56 -43.33 -21.83
C SER A 18 -28.18 -42.73 -20.48
N GLN A 19 -26.89 -42.48 -20.22
CA GLN A 19 -26.50 -41.53 -19.19
C GLN A 19 -26.63 -40.13 -19.80
N GLU A 20 -27.85 -39.58 -19.76
CA GLU A 20 -27.98 -38.13 -19.73
C GLU A 20 -27.12 -37.66 -18.55
N ILE A 21 -25.95 -37.09 -18.83
CA ILE A 21 -25.28 -36.22 -17.88
C ILE A 21 -26.36 -35.21 -17.52
N PRO A 22 -26.81 -35.12 -16.26
CA PRO A 22 -27.80 -34.13 -15.91
C PRO A 22 -27.14 -32.80 -16.18
N ILE A 23 -27.52 -32.16 -17.30
CA ILE A 23 -27.19 -30.76 -17.53
C ILE A 23 -27.79 -30.09 -16.31
N ALA A 24 -26.93 -29.64 -15.40
CA ALA A 24 -27.38 -28.93 -14.22
C ALA A 24 -28.28 -27.80 -14.73
N ALA A 25 -29.55 -27.85 -14.38
CA ALA A 25 -30.51 -26.87 -14.86
C ALA A 25 -30.05 -25.49 -14.36
N TYR A 26 -30.26 -24.45 -15.17
CA TYR A 26 -30.00 -23.06 -14.78
C TYR A 26 -31.29 -22.34 -14.33
N MET A 27 -32.43 -23.02 -14.47
CA MET A 27 -33.76 -22.56 -14.06
C MET A 27 -34.50 -23.66 -13.31
N LEU A 28 -35.35 -23.25 -12.37
CA LEU A 28 -36.28 -24.09 -11.63
C LEU A 28 -37.71 -23.57 -11.82
N THR A 29 -38.62 -24.42 -12.29
CA THR A 29 -40.05 -24.09 -12.39
C THR A 29 -40.77 -24.34 -11.07
N SER A 30 -42.00 -23.86 -10.95
CA SER A 30 -42.82 -24.05 -9.74
C SER A 30 -43.18 -25.50 -9.40
N SER A 31 -43.08 -26.41 -10.37
CA SER A 31 -43.27 -27.86 -10.17
C SER A 31 -42.02 -28.59 -9.69
N GLN A 32 -40.87 -27.92 -9.67
CA GLN A 32 -39.58 -28.51 -9.35
C GLN A 32 -39.05 -28.06 -7.99
N SER A 33 -38.16 -28.86 -7.42
CA SER A 33 -37.43 -28.54 -6.19
C SER A 33 -35.97 -28.97 -6.29
N ILE A 34 -35.11 -28.29 -5.54
CA ILE A 34 -33.70 -28.66 -5.35
C ILE A 34 -33.60 -29.27 -3.96
N ILE A 35 -33.33 -30.58 -3.90
CA ILE A 35 -33.06 -31.28 -2.65
C ILE A 35 -31.56 -31.31 -2.35
N ASP A 36 -31.21 -31.63 -1.12
CA ASP A 36 -29.80 -31.85 -0.74
C ASP A 36 -29.10 -32.86 -1.69
N GLY A 37 -27.87 -32.54 -2.09
CA GLY A 37 -27.09 -33.28 -3.07
C GLY A 37 -27.37 -32.93 -4.54
N LYS A 38 -28.36 -32.07 -4.82
CA LYS A 38 -28.60 -31.50 -6.16
C LYS A 38 -28.24 -30.02 -6.20
N THR A 39 -27.83 -29.54 -7.37
CA THR A 39 -27.41 -28.15 -7.58
C THR A 39 -28.04 -27.55 -8.82
N LEU A 40 -28.12 -26.22 -8.83
CA LEU A 40 -28.45 -25.38 -9.98
C LEU A 40 -27.17 -24.69 -10.43
N VAL A 41 -26.90 -24.62 -11.73
CA VAL A 41 -25.68 -24.01 -12.27
C VAL A 41 -26.05 -22.90 -13.22
N SER A 42 -25.38 -21.75 -13.13
CA SER A 42 -25.63 -20.63 -14.04
C SER A 42 -25.30 -21.01 -15.49
N LYS A 43 -25.91 -20.36 -16.49
CA LYS A 43 -25.78 -20.73 -17.92
C LYS A 43 -24.32 -20.85 -18.40
N GLY A 44 -23.48 -19.89 -18.03
CA GLY A 44 -22.05 -19.84 -18.32
C GLY A 44 -21.17 -20.63 -17.33
N ALA A 45 -21.78 -21.37 -16.39
CA ALA A 45 -21.09 -22.14 -15.38
C ALA A 45 -20.16 -21.31 -14.48
N SER A 46 -20.47 -20.02 -14.27
CA SER A 46 -19.75 -19.11 -13.37
C SER A 46 -20.07 -19.39 -11.90
N PHE A 47 -21.34 -19.68 -11.61
CA PHE A 47 -21.85 -19.89 -10.26
C PHE A 47 -22.65 -21.19 -10.16
N GLU A 48 -22.66 -21.73 -8.95
CA GLU A 48 -23.43 -22.91 -8.57
C GLU A 48 -24.16 -22.65 -7.26
N LEU A 49 -25.38 -23.18 -7.15
CA LEU A 49 -26.28 -22.99 -6.03
C LEU A 49 -26.74 -24.36 -5.51
N GLY A 50 -26.71 -24.55 -4.18
CA GLY A 50 -27.21 -25.77 -3.55
C GLY A 50 -27.00 -25.80 -2.04
N PHE A 51 -27.18 -26.99 -1.45
CA PHE A 51 -26.94 -27.22 -0.03
C PHE A 51 -25.46 -27.50 0.24
N PHE A 52 -24.91 -26.86 1.27
CA PHE A 52 -23.52 -27.02 1.71
C PHE A 52 -23.41 -27.02 3.24
N SER A 53 -22.24 -27.40 3.72
CA SER A 53 -21.84 -27.28 5.13
C SER A 53 -20.46 -26.66 5.19
N PRO A 54 -20.22 -25.67 6.06
CA PRO A 54 -18.86 -25.27 6.41
C PRO A 54 -18.03 -26.46 6.91
N PRO A 55 -16.70 -26.47 6.72
CA PRO A 55 -15.85 -27.64 6.98
C PRO A 55 -16.02 -28.27 8.37
N SER A 56 -16.16 -27.45 9.40
CA SER A 56 -16.28 -27.91 10.79
C SER A 56 -17.74 -28.05 11.28
N SER A 57 -18.73 -27.77 10.44
CA SER A 57 -20.14 -27.70 10.83
C SER A 57 -20.95 -28.87 10.28
N LYS A 58 -21.85 -29.41 11.11
CA LYS A 58 -22.85 -30.40 10.67
C LYS A 58 -24.15 -29.76 10.17
N HIS A 59 -24.26 -28.44 10.31
CA HIS A 59 -25.41 -27.70 9.83
C HIS A 59 -25.42 -27.61 8.30
N ARG A 60 -26.62 -27.65 7.72
CA ARG A 60 -26.85 -27.48 6.29
C ARG A 60 -27.40 -26.09 6.00
N TYR A 61 -26.79 -25.45 5.03
CA TYR A 61 -27.15 -24.14 4.53
C TYR A 61 -27.38 -24.20 3.03
N PHE A 62 -28.26 -23.36 2.52
CA PHE A 62 -28.48 -23.19 1.10
C PHE A 62 -27.78 -21.92 0.63
N GLY A 63 -26.86 -22.04 -0.33
CA GLY A 63 -26.01 -20.93 -0.74
C GLY A 63 -25.50 -21.02 -2.16
N ILE A 64 -24.89 -19.92 -2.60
CA ILE A 64 -24.27 -19.74 -3.92
C ILE A 64 -22.76 -19.73 -3.74
N TRP A 65 -22.02 -20.40 -4.62
CA TRP A 65 -20.56 -20.36 -4.67
C TRP A 65 -20.04 -20.25 -6.11
N TYR A 66 -18.78 -19.88 -6.25
CA TYR A 66 -18.09 -19.93 -7.54
C TYR A 66 -17.90 -21.38 -7.98
N LYS A 67 -18.36 -21.72 -9.19
CA LYS A 67 -18.17 -23.06 -9.76
C LYS A 67 -16.74 -23.33 -10.28
N PRO A 68 -16.03 -22.38 -10.95
CA PRO A 68 -14.70 -22.66 -11.48
C PRO A 68 -13.58 -22.62 -10.42
N VAL A 69 -13.91 -22.23 -9.18
CA VAL A 69 -12.96 -22.10 -8.08
C VAL A 69 -12.89 -23.45 -7.34
N SER A 70 -11.70 -24.02 -7.24
CA SER A 70 -11.48 -25.36 -6.66
C SER A 70 -11.74 -25.44 -5.16
N VAL A 71 -11.55 -24.34 -4.44
CA VAL A 71 -11.89 -24.21 -3.03
C VAL A 71 -13.29 -23.64 -2.91
N GLN A 72 -14.21 -24.37 -2.27
CA GLN A 72 -15.60 -23.96 -2.15
C GLN A 72 -15.70 -22.56 -1.50
N THR A 73 -16.03 -21.57 -2.32
CA THR A 73 -16.07 -20.16 -1.92
C THR A 73 -17.51 -19.66 -2.02
N VAL A 74 -18.20 -19.70 -0.89
CA VAL A 74 -19.60 -19.27 -0.78
C VAL A 74 -19.68 -17.75 -0.78
N VAL A 75 -20.63 -17.21 -1.54
CA VAL A 75 -20.81 -15.75 -1.77
C VAL A 75 -22.18 -15.25 -1.33
N TRP A 76 -23.12 -16.16 -1.05
CA TRP A 76 -24.45 -15.83 -0.55
C TRP A 76 -25.07 -17.03 0.16
N VAL A 77 -25.83 -16.80 1.24
CA VAL A 77 -26.48 -17.84 2.05
C VAL A 77 -27.90 -17.41 2.40
N ALA A 78 -28.89 -18.25 2.09
CA ALA A 78 -30.30 -17.96 2.36
C ALA A 78 -30.63 -18.06 3.86
N ASN A 79 -30.45 -19.26 4.43
CA ASN A 79 -30.87 -19.60 5.79
C ASN A 79 -29.74 -19.44 6.82
N ARG A 80 -29.01 -18.33 6.74
CA ARG A 80 -27.78 -18.11 7.53
C ARG A 80 -27.98 -18.17 9.06
N ASP A 81 -29.14 -17.72 9.56
CA ASP A 81 -29.48 -17.74 10.99
C ASP A 81 -30.35 -18.93 11.41
N SER A 82 -30.83 -19.72 10.43
CA SER A 82 -31.72 -20.86 10.62
C SER A 82 -31.15 -22.09 9.92
N PRO A 83 -30.04 -22.67 10.42
CA PRO A 83 -29.46 -23.86 9.83
C PRO A 83 -30.41 -25.06 9.87
N ILE A 84 -30.29 -25.94 8.89
CA ILE A 84 -30.94 -27.26 8.92
C ILE A 84 -29.98 -28.24 9.61
N THR A 85 -30.51 -29.13 10.45
CA THR A 85 -29.70 -30.05 11.28
C THR A 85 -29.44 -31.42 10.63
N ASP A 86 -30.06 -31.68 9.48
CA ASP A 86 -29.95 -32.91 8.70
C ASP A 86 -29.92 -32.59 7.19
N THR A 87 -29.91 -33.62 6.34
CA THR A 87 -29.90 -33.48 4.88
C THR A 87 -31.32 -33.45 4.27
N SER A 88 -32.32 -33.05 5.05
CA SER A 88 -33.72 -33.06 4.62
C SER A 88 -34.15 -31.82 3.83
N GLY A 89 -33.22 -30.87 3.64
CA GLY A 89 -33.50 -29.58 3.02
C GLY A 89 -33.98 -29.67 1.58
N ALA A 90 -34.97 -28.84 1.24
CA ALA A 90 -35.39 -28.60 -0.13
C ALA A 90 -35.61 -27.10 -0.38
N LEU A 91 -35.24 -26.60 -1.57
CA LEU A 91 -35.58 -25.28 -2.07
C LEU A 91 -36.60 -25.39 -3.21
N LYS A 92 -37.64 -24.57 -3.16
CA LYS A 92 -38.70 -24.53 -4.18
C LYS A 92 -39.45 -23.19 -4.19
N ILE A 93 -40.37 -23.04 -5.15
CA ILE A 93 -41.35 -21.95 -5.15
C ILE A 93 -42.52 -22.35 -4.23
N GLY A 94 -42.80 -21.53 -3.23
CA GLY A 94 -43.92 -21.70 -2.31
C GLY A 94 -45.26 -21.43 -2.97
N SER A 95 -46.35 -21.89 -2.34
CA SER A 95 -47.72 -21.68 -2.84
C SER A 95 -48.12 -20.21 -2.96
N THR A 96 -47.45 -19.33 -2.22
CA THR A 96 -47.63 -17.87 -2.26
C THR A 96 -46.73 -17.16 -3.28
N GLY A 97 -45.99 -17.91 -4.11
CA GLY A 97 -45.13 -17.34 -5.14
C GLY A 97 -43.85 -16.69 -4.63
N ASN A 98 -43.28 -17.23 -3.53
CA ASN A 98 -42.00 -16.82 -2.95
C ASN A 98 -41.00 -17.98 -2.99
N ILE A 99 -39.70 -17.69 -2.90
CA ILE A 99 -38.67 -18.74 -2.74
C ILE A 99 -38.71 -19.21 -1.30
N VAL A 100 -38.80 -20.53 -1.08
CA VAL A 100 -38.80 -21.12 0.26
C VAL A 100 -37.74 -22.21 0.38
N VAL A 101 -37.10 -22.26 1.55
CA VAL A 101 -36.29 -23.39 2.01
C VAL A 101 -37.08 -24.09 3.10
N VAL A 102 -37.30 -25.39 2.93
CA VAL A 102 -38.16 -26.24 3.77
C VAL A 102 -37.42 -27.52 4.17
N ASN A 103 -37.96 -28.24 5.15
CA ASN A 103 -37.53 -29.60 5.49
C ASN A 103 -38.25 -30.68 4.64
N GLN A 104 -37.87 -31.96 4.77
CA GLN A 104 -38.27 -33.07 3.88
C GLN A 104 -39.77 -33.20 3.58
N ASN A 105 -40.63 -32.78 4.52
CA ASN A 105 -42.08 -32.99 4.43
C ASN A 105 -42.85 -31.69 4.18
N ASP A 106 -42.17 -30.60 3.80
CA ASP A 106 -42.75 -29.25 3.72
C ASP A 106 -43.41 -28.79 5.04
N SER A 107 -43.06 -29.43 6.16
CA SER A 107 -43.77 -29.23 7.44
C SER A 107 -43.29 -27.96 8.14
N VAL A 108 -42.07 -27.51 7.85
CA VAL A 108 -41.47 -26.30 8.42
C VAL A 108 -40.80 -25.50 7.31
N VAL A 109 -41.16 -24.22 7.21
CA VAL A 109 -40.45 -23.23 6.40
C VAL A 109 -39.26 -22.70 7.21
N ILE A 110 -38.06 -23.04 6.79
CA ILE A 110 -36.79 -22.65 7.43
C ILE A 110 -36.41 -21.22 7.05
N TRP A 111 -36.63 -20.87 5.78
CA TRP A 111 -36.39 -19.53 5.25
C TRP A 111 -37.36 -19.24 4.11
N SER A 112 -37.72 -17.97 3.94
CA SER A 112 -38.51 -17.53 2.78
C SER A 112 -38.09 -16.15 2.30
N SER A 113 -38.15 -15.94 0.99
CA SER A 113 -37.91 -14.63 0.40
C SER A 113 -39.06 -13.67 0.72
N LYS A 114 -38.73 -12.42 1.01
CA LYS A 114 -39.72 -11.34 1.15
C LYS A 114 -40.21 -10.96 -0.24
N SER A 115 -41.38 -11.45 -0.66
CA SER A 115 -42.00 -11.07 -1.93
C SER A 115 -43.06 -10.00 -1.71
N THR A 116 -43.13 -9.03 -2.62
CA THR A 116 -44.33 -8.21 -2.80
C THR A 116 -45.42 -9.06 -3.44
N SER A 117 -46.67 -8.91 -2.98
CA SER A 117 -47.82 -9.61 -3.55
C SER A 117 -47.91 -9.31 -5.05
N SER A 118 -47.76 -10.33 -5.89
CA SER A 118 -47.91 -10.21 -7.34
C SER A 118 -49.17 -10.95 -7.79
N ASN A 119 -49.90 -10.38 -8.76
CA ASN A 119 -51.05 -11.04 -9.39
C ASN A 119 -50.63 -12.12 -10.41
N ILE A 120 -49.40 -12.61 -10.32
CA ILE A 120 -48.82 -13.55 -11.28
C ILE A 120 -49.11 -14.97 -10.80
N ALA A 121 -49.70 -15.78 -11.69
CA ALA A 121 -49.94 -17.19 -11.38
C ALA A 121 -48.61 -17.91 -11.14
N VAL A 122 -48.52 -18.66 -10.04
CA VAL A 122 -47.30 -19.36 -9.58
C VAL A 122 -46.71 -20.29 -10.65
N GLU A 123 -47.57 -20.84 -11.50
CA GLU A 123 -47.20 -21.67 -12.67
C GLU A 123 -46.34 -20.93 -13.71
N ASN A 124 -46.37 -19.60 -13.77
CA ASN A 124 -45.52 -18.79 -14.64
C ASN A 124 -44.21 -18.34 -13.96
N LEU A 125 -44.00 -18.67 -12.68
CA LEU A 125 -42.82 -18.24 -11.94
C LEU A 125 -41.66 -19.22 -12.13
N ILE A 126 -40.46 -18.66 -12.26
CA ILE A 126 -39.21 -19.42 -12.30
C ILE A 126 -38.17 -18.80 -11.35
N ILE A 127 -37.33 -19.66 -10.80
CA ILE A 127 -36.08 -19.28 -10.13
C ILE A 127 -34.96 -19.46 -11.14
N GLU A 128 -34.15 -18.44 -11.38
CA GLU A 128 -33.01 -18.47 -12.30
C GLU A 128 -31.75 -18.02 -11.56
N LEU A 129 -30.64 -18.76 -11.74
CA LEU A 129 -29.31 -18.32 -11.31
C LEU A 129 -28.59 -17.71 -12.50
N LEU A 130 -28.36 -16.40 -12.46
CA LEU A 130 -27.68 -15.66 -13.51
C LEU A 130 -26.16 -15.82 -13.41
N ASP A 131 -25.44 -15.58 -14.52
CA ASP A 131 -23.96 -15.64 -14.55
C ASP A 131 -23.27 -14.53 -13.75
N SER A 132 -24.02 -13.53 -13.28
CA SER A 132 -23.56 -12.56 -12.29
C SER A 132 -23.54 -13.11 -10.86
N GLY A 133 -24.15 -14.28 -10.61
CA GLY A 133 -24.39 -14.83 -9.28
C GLY A 133 -25.69 -14.32 -8.64
N ASN A 134 -26.48 -13.52 -9.35
CA ASN A 134 -27.79 -13.07 -8.88
C ASN A 134 -28.82 -14.19 -9.03
N LEU A 135 -29.44 -14.58 -7.91
CA LEU A 135 -30.55 -15.53 -7.87
C LEU A 135 -31.85 -14.74 -7.94
N VAL A 136 -32.64 -14.96 -8.98
CA VAL A 136 -33.82 -14.15 -9.26
C VAL A 136 -35.08 -14.99 -9.28
N LEU A 137 -36.17 -14.42 -8.77
CA LEU A 137 -37.53 -14.92 -8.95
C LEU A 137 -38.24 -14.00 -9.94
N ARG A 138 -38.69 -14.55 -11.06
CA ARG A 138 -39.34 -13.76 -12.11
C ARG A 138 -40.43 -14.54 -12.84
N ASP A 139 -41.28 -13.80 -13.53
CA ASP A 139 -42.17 -14.37 -14.53
C ASP A 139 -41.34 -14.88 -15.72
N VAL A 140 -41.60 -16.11 -16.15
CA VAL A 140 -40.91 -16.74 -17.28
C VAL A 140 -40.98 -15.89 -18.57
N ARG A 141 -42.03 -15.07 -18.72
CA ARG A 141 -42.29 -14.20 -19.87
C ARG A 141 -41.55 -12.86 -19.82
N ILE A 142 -40.99 -12.51 -18.66
CA ILE A 142 -40.36 -11.20 -18.41
C ILE A 142 -38.87 -11.42 -18.14
N GLU A 143 -38.02 -10.89 -19.02
CA GLU A 143 -36.55 -10.91 -18.86
C GLU A 143 -35.99 -9.58 -18.33
N ASP A 144 -36.84 -8.57 -18.19
CA ASP A 144 -36.48 -7.22 -17.72
C ASP A 144 -36.03 -7.24 -16.24
N PRO A 145 -34.75 -6.92 -15.93
CA PRO A 145 -34.22 -6.97 -14.57
C PRO A 145 -34.91 -6.04 -13.58
N GLU A 146 -35.50 -4.95 -14.04
CA GLU A 146 -36.23 -3.99 -13.20
C GLU A 146 -37.60 -4.53 -12.75
N LYS A 147 -38.03 -5.68 -13.29
CA LYS A 147 -39.32 -6.32 -13.00
C LYS A 147 -39.19 -7.65 -12.29
N TYR A 148 -38.00 -7.99 -11.78
CA TYR A 148 -37.84 -9.15 -10.92
C TYR A 148 -38.70 -9.01 -9.67
N LEU A 149 -39.37 -10.10 -9.27
CA LEU A 149 -40.21 -10.15 -8.07
C LEU A 149 -39.36 -10.18 -6.81
N TRP A 150 -38.20 -10.83 -6.90
CA TRP A 150 -37.20 -10.90 -5.85
C TRP A 150 -35.83 -11.20 -6.46
N GLN A 151 -34.76 -10.70 -5.84
CA GLN A 151 -33.39 -10.99 -6.23
C GLN A 151 -32.45 -11.05 -5.03
N SER A 152 -31.44 -11.93 -5.07
CA SER A 152 -30.47 -12.07 -3.98
C SER A 152 -29.56 -10.85 -3.85
N PHE A 153 -29.34 -10.09 -4.92
CA PHE A 153 -28.51 -8.87 -4.92
C PHE A 153 -29.08 -7.75 -4.03
N ASP A 154 -30.38 -7.80 -3.72
CA ASP A 154 -31.02 -6.88 -2.76
C ASP A 154 -30.85 -7.33 -1.29
N TYR A 155 -30.30 -8.53 -1.05
CA TYR A 155 -30.06 -9.09 0.28
C TYR A 155 -28.64 -9.66 0.36
N PRO A 156 -27.61 -8.79 0.28
CA PRO A 156 -26.21 -9.20 0.39
C PRO A 156 -25.91 -9.92 1.71
N GLY A 157 -25.00 -10.89 1.64
CA GLY A 157 -24.41 -11.54 2.81
C GLY A 157 -23.17 -10.79 3.30
N ASP A 158 -22.09 -11.52 3.50
CA ASP A 158 -20.75 -11.01 3.78
C ASP A 158 -19.95 -10.70 2.51
N THR A 159 -20.46 -11.03 1.32
CA THR A 159 -19.75 -10.87 0.04
C THR A 159 -20.48 -9.92 -0.90
N LEU A 160 -19.71 -9.05 -1.56
CA LEU A 160 -20.15 -8.20 -2.66
C LEU A 160 -19.54 -8.68 -3.98
N LEU A 161 -20.41 -9.05 -4.92
CA LEU A 161 -20.08 -9.47 -6.27
C LEU A 161 -20.09 -8.28 -7.25
N PRO A 162 -19.45 -8.41 -8.42
CA PRO A 162 -19.52 -7.40 -9.46
C PRO A 162 -20.98 -7.10 -9.86
N GLY A 163 -21.34 -5.82 -9.95
CA GLY A 163 -22.68 -5.40 -10.33
C GLY A 163 -23.71 -5.31 -9.19
N MET A 164 -23.38 -5.78 -7.99
CA MET A 164 -24.23 -5.60 -6.81
C MET A 164 -24.22 -4.14 -6.34
N LYS A 165 -25.39 -3.63 -5.93
CA LYS A 165 -25.57 -2.26 -5.42
C LYS A 165 -25.64 -2.27 -3.89
N LEU A 166 -24.71 -1.58 -3.23
CA LEU A 166 -24.76 -1.31 -1.78
C LEU A 166 -25.16 0.13 -1.50
N GLY A 167 -26.25 0.34 -0.78
CA GLY A 167 -26.75 1.67 -0.42
C GLY A 167 -28.26 1.77 -0.50
N TRP A 168 -28.75 2.96 -0.77
CA TRP A 168 -30.11 3.40 -0.49
C TRP A 168 -30.96 3.54 -1.75
N LYS A 169 -32.21 3.10 -1.66
CA LYS A 169 -33.28 3.39 -2.61
C LYS A 169 -34.30 4.34 -1.96
N SER A 170 -34.39 5.58 -2.44
CA SER A 170 -35.19 6.66 -1.82
C SER A 170 -36.68 6.31 -1.72
N LYS A 171 -37.24 5.69 -2.77
CA LYS A 171 -38.69 5.38 -2.85
C LYS A 171 -39.14 4.29 -1.86
N THR A 172 -38.29 3.31 -1.59
CA THR A 172 -38.61 2.17 -0.72
C THR A 172 -38.01 2.31 0.68
N GLY A 173 -37.08 3.25 0.88
CA GLY A 173 -36.28 3.35 2.10
C GLY A 173 -35.33 2.18 2.32
N MET A 174 -35.14 1.33 1.30
CA MET A 174 -34.31 0.13 1.40
C MET A 174 -32.84 0.50 1.43
N ASN A 175 -32.09 -0.07 2.38
CA ASN A 175 -30.65 0.06 2.50
C ASN A 175 -29.97 -1.32 2.39
N ASN A 176 -29.22 -1.53 1.31
CA ASN A 176 -28.44 -2.74 1.09
C ASN A 176 -27.04 -2.56 1.67
N TYR A 177 -26.67 -3.38 2.65
CA TYR A 177 -25.36 -3.39 3.30
C TYR A 177 -24.88 -4.82 3.53
N MET A 178 -23.56 -5.02 3.55
CA MET A 178 -22.96 -6.32 3.85
C MET A 178 -22.94 -6.54 5.37
N GLN A 179 -23.00 -7.80 5.80
CA GLN A 179 -22.79 -8.18 7.18
C GLN A 179 -21.95 -9.44 7.27
N SER A 180 -20.88 -9.37 8.07
CA SER A 180 -19.91 -10.44 8.25
C SER A 180 -20.57 -11.75 8.69
N TRP A 181 -19.91 -12.86 8.42
CA TRP A 181 -20.20 -14.11 9.12
C TRP A 181 -19.70 -14.01 10.56
N ARG A 182 -20.28 -14.79 11.47
CA ARG A 182 -19.82 -14.85 12.86
C ARG A 182 -18.38 -15.35 12.93
N ASN A 183 -18.01 -16.31 12.09
CA ASN A 183 -16.65 -16.80 11.88
C ASN A 183 -16.59 -17.66 10.60
N SER A 184 -15.43 -18.25 10.28
CA SER A 184 -15.22 -19.06 9.08
C SER A 184 -16.08 -20.32 8.98
N ASP A 185 -16.62 -20.83 10.10
CA ASP A 185 -17.42 -22.06 10.16
C ASP A 185 -18.91 -21.80 10.49
N ASP A 186 -19.30 -20.56 10.78
CA ASP A 186 -20.67 -20.18 11.11
C ASP A 186 -21.11 -18.94 10.29
N PRO A 187 -21.96 -19.13 9.25
CA PRO A 187 -22.44 -18.05 8.40
C PRO A 187 -23.52 -17.17 9.06
N SER A 188 -23.93 -17.45 10.30
CA SER A 188 -24.86 -16.59 11.04
C SER A 188 -24.37 -15.14 11.11
N LEU A 189 -25.28 -14.21 11.45
CA LEU A 189 -24.96 -12.78 11.50
C LEU A 189 -23.80 -12.51 12.46
N GLY A 190 -22.72 -11.95 11.90
CA GLY A 190 -21.58 -11.43 12.63
C GLY A 190 -21.81 -10.02 13.17
N ASP A 191 -20.77 -9.47 13.78
CA ASP A 191 -20.79 -8.24 14.56
C ASP A 191 -20.42 -6.99 13.76
N TYR A 192 -20.07 -7.13 12.48
CA TYR A 192 -19.66 -6.01 11.62
C TYR A 192 -20.54 -5.89 10.39
N THR A 193 -20.91 -4.66 10.05
CA THR A 193 -21.63 -4.34 8.81
C THR A 193 -20.84 -3.34 7.98
N PHE A 194 -20.98 -3.39 6.66
CA PHE A 194 -20.37 -2.45 5.73
C PHE A 194 -21.41 -1.93 4.75
N GLY A 195 -21.52 -0.60 4.62
CA GLY A 195 -22.50 0.03 3.75
C GLY A 195 -22.24 1.52 3.56
N ILE A 196 -23.18 2.20 2.90
CA ILE A 196 -23.13 3.66 2.69
C ILE A 196 -23.89 4.37 3.79
N GLU A 197 -23.23 5.31 4.46
CA GLU A 197 -23.86 6.28 5.35
C GLU A 197 -24.37 7.46 4.53
N LEU A 198 -25.67 7.74 4.64
CA LEU A 198 -26.34 8.77 3.84
C LEU A 198 -26.27 10.13 4.56
N THR A 199 -25.33 10.96 4.14
CA THR A 199 -25.23 12.39 4.48
C THR A 199 -25.39 13.23 3.20
N GLU A 200 -25.33 14.57 3.27
CA GLU A 200 -25.22 15.40 2.06
C GLU A 200 -23.94 15.08 1.26
N TYR A 201 -22.93 14.48 1.91
CA TYR A 201 -21.68 14.05 1.29
C TYR A 201 -21.37 12.57 1.64
N PRO A 202 -22.02 11.60 0.98
CA PRO A 202 -22.06 10.21 1.41
C PRO A 202 -20.68 9.54 1.51
N GLU A 203 -20.58 8.62 2.47
CA GLU A 203 -19.35 7.89 2.80
C GLU A 203 -19.65 6.40 2.97
N SER A 204 -18.65 5.54 2.77
CA SER A 204 -18.76 4.14 3.18
C SER A 204 -18.19 3.93 4.58
N VAL A 205 -18.87 3.12 5.38
CA VAL A 205 -18.54 2.91 6.80
C VAL A 205 -18.57 1.43 7.15
N ILE A 206 -17.71 1.03 8.08
CA ILE A 206 -17.87 -0.23 8.81
C ILE A 206 -18.44 0.12 10.18
N LEU A 207 -19.56 -0.49 10.54
CA LEU A 207 -20.19 -0.34 11.85
C LEU A 207 -20.09 -1.65 12.63
N THR A 208 -19.98 -1.53 13.95
CA THR A 208 -20.19 -2.66 14.86
C THR A 208 -21.68 -2.95 15.03
N ASN A 209 -22.04 -4.10 15.62
CA ASN A 209 -23.42 -4.49 15.95
C ASN A 209 -24.14 -3.51 16.87
N LYS A 210 -23.41 -2.63 17.57
CA LYS A 210 -23.92 -1.53 18.41
C LYS A 210 -24.09 -0.22 17.63
N SER A 211 -23.97 -0.25 16.31
CA SER A 211 -23.98 0.93 15.42
C SER A 211 -22.88 1.95 15.72
N ILE A 212 -21.77 1.51 16.32
CA ILE A 212 -20.59 2.36 16.53
C ILE A 212 -19.74 2.31 15.27
N LYS A 213 -19.34 3.48 14.74
CA LYS A 213 -18.41 3.58 13.61
C LYS A 213 -17.05 3.00 14.00
N TYR A 214 -16.62 1.98 13.25
CA TYR A 214 -15.33 1.32 13.39
C TYR A 214 -14.33 1.85 12.36
N TYR A 215 -14.80 2.06 11.13
CA TYR A 215 -14.02 2.62 10.02
C TYR A 215 -14.89 3.55 9.18
N ARG A 216 -14.25 4.54 8.54
CA ARG A 216 -14.86 5.44 7.55
C ARG A 216 -13.95 5.60 6.34
N SER A 217 -14.49 5.47 5.14
CA SER A 217 -13.72 5.63 3.90
C SER A 217 -13.39 7.07 3.55
N GLY A 218 -14.06 8.05 4.17
CA GLY A 218 -14.12 9.39 3.63
C GLY A 218 -15.22 9.53 2.57
N PRO A 219 -15.61 10.78 2.24
CA PRO A 219 -16.60 11.03 1.19
C PRO A 219 -16.08 10.72 -0.20
N TRP A 220 -17.02 10.53 -1.13
CA TRP A 220 -16.74 10.35 -2.55
C TRP A 220 -16.44 11.68 -3.25
N ASN A 221 -15.22 11.83 -3.76
CA ASN A 221 -14.73 13.07 -4.35
C ASN A 221 -14.88 13.16 -5.88
N GLY A 222 -15.79 12.40 -6.47
CA GLY A 222 -15.98 12.31 -7.92
C GLY A 222 -15.13 11.23 -8.60
N LEU A 223 -14.01 10.83 -8.01
CA LEU A 223 -13.12 9.79 -8.55
C LEU A 223 -12.97 8.58 -7.61
N GLN A 224 -12.93 8.83 -6.30
CA GLN A 224 -12.67 7.82 -5.27
C GLN A 224 -13.16 8.30 -3.90
N PHE A 225 -13.10 7.43 -2.88
CA PHE A 225 -13.29 7.85 -1.49
C PHE A 225 -12.00 8.44 -0.92
N SER A 226 -12.08 9.56 -0.20
CA SER A 226 -10.92 10.35 0.22
C SER A 226 -9.89 9.58 1.07
N GLY A 227 -10.36 8.66 1.91
CA GLY A 227 -9.55 7.79 2.78
C GLY A 227 -9.30 6.40 2.21
N ALA A 228 -9.71 6.08 0.97
CA ALA A 228 -9.46 4.77 0.35
C ALA A 228 -8.89 4.89 -1.09
N PRO A 229 -7.75 5.59 -1.28
CA PRO A 229 -7.14 5.77 -2.60
C PRO A 229 -6.64 4.47 -3.22
N ASP A 230 -6.27 3.48 -2.41
CA ASP A 230 -5.78 2.17 -2.88
C ASP A 230 -6.89 1.32 -3.51
N MET A 231 -8.15 1.73 -3.31
CA MET A 231 -9.27 1.10 -4.01
C MET A 231 -9.45 1.64 -5.43
N SER A 232 -8.75 2.72 -5.84
CA SER A 232 -8.89 3.46 -7.10
C SER A 232 -8.79 2.60 -8.37
N ARG A 233 -9.23 3.18 -9.50
CA ARG A 233 -9.35 2.52 -10.81
C ARG A 233 -8.05 1.77 -11.18
N ASN A 234 -8.13 0.45 -11.26
CA ASN A 234 -7.07 -0.40 -11.78
C ASN A 234 -7.47 -0.92 -13.17
N ARG A 235 -6.54 -1.53 -13.92
CA ARG A 235 -6.81 -2.21 -15.20
C ARG A 235 -7.82 -3.35 -15.06
N VAL A 236 -8.00 -3.88 -13.85
CA VAL A 236 -8.82 -5.07 -13.57
C VAL A 236 -10.25 -4.71 -13.18
N PHE A 237 -10.47 -3.64 -12.44
CA PHE A 237 -11.79 -3.24 -11.94
C PHE A 237 -11.90 -1.73 -11.79
N HIS A 238 -13.14 -1.25 -11.82
CA HIS A 238 -13.49 0.12 -11.44
C HIS A 238 -14.72 0.12 -10.55
N TYR A 239 -14.86 1.15 -9.74
CA TYR A 239 -16.02 1.35 -8.87
C TYR A 239 -16.49 2.80 -8.99
N GLU A 240 -17.73 3.01 -8.62
CA GLU A 240 -18.38 4.31 -8.66
C GLU A 240 -19.36 4.42 -7.51
N LEU A 241 -19.54 5.63 -7.00
CA LEU A 241 -20.68 5.99 -6.18
C LEU A 241 -21.70 6.69 -7.07
N VAL A 242 -22.85 6.06 -7.28
CA VAL A 242 -23.98 6.69 -7.95
C VAL A 242 -24.75 7.47 -6.88
N HIS A 243 -24.96 8.76 -7.10
CA HIS A 243 -25.71 9.64 -6.21
C HIS A 243 -26.69 10.47 -7.03
N ASN A 244 -27.98 10.10 -6.96
CA ASN A 244 -29.08 10.84 -7.57
C ASN A 244 -30.29 10.86 -6.62
N PRO A 245 -31.38 11.59 -6.94
CA PRO A 245 -32.54 11.70 -6.05
C PRO A 245 -33.27 10.37 -5.76
N ASP A 246 -33.19 9.39 -6.66
CA ASP A 246 -33.88 8.10 -6.56
C ASP A 246 -33.06 7.05 -5.80
N GLU A 247 -31.73 7.06 -5.95
CA GLU A 247 -30.83 6.06 -5.37
C GLU A 247 -29.42 6.61 -5.10
N VAL A 248 -28.82 6.14 -4.00
CA VAL A 248 -27.43 6.39 -3.62
C VAL A 248 -26.74 5.08 -3.31
N TYR A 249 -25.83 4.62 -4.16
CA TYR A 249 -25.20 3.31 -3.96
C TYR A 249 -23.77 3.24 -4.49
N TYR A 250 -22.99 2.40 -3.83
CA TYR A 250 -21.70 1.92 -4.28
C TYR A 250 -21.88 0.67 -5.15
N ILE A 251 -21.15 0.64 -6.26
CA ILE A 251 -21.07 -0.50 -7.16
C ILE A 251 -19.64 -0.63 -7.66
N TYR A 252 -19.19 -1.86 -7.88
CA TYR A 252 -17.97 -2.11 -8.63
C TYR A 252 -18.23 -3.05 -9.80
N LYS A 253 -17.45 -2.88 -10.85
CA LYS A 253 -17.50 -3.63 -12.10
C LYS A 253 -16.09 -4.15 -12.41
N VAL A 254 -16.02 -5.33 -12.99
CA VAL A 254 -14.77 -5.92 -13.47
C VAL A 254 -14.58 -5.50 -14.93
N THR A 255 -13.39 -5.01 -15.28
CA THR A 255 -13.06 -4.55 -16.63
C THR A 255 -12.69 -5.72 -17.55
N ASP A 256 -12.04 -6.74 -16.99
CA ASP A 256 -11.73 -8.00 -17.69
C ASP A 256 -12.63 -9.13 -17.16
N PRO A 257 -13.65 -9.58 -17.92
CA PRO A 257 -14.56 -10.64 -17.49
C PRO A 257 -13.89 -11.98 -17.18
N SER A 258 -12.63 -12.20 -17.61
CA SER A 258 -11.88 -13.41 -17.27
C SER A 258 -11.38 -13.41 -15.82
N VAL A 259 -11.34 -12.25 -15.16
CA VAL A 259 -10.86 -12.12 -13.79
C VAL A 259 -12.00 -12.36 -12.81
N THR A 260 -11.80 -13.33 -11.92
CA THR A 260 -12.72 -13.57 -10.79
C THR A 260 -12.29 -12.73 -9.59
N LEU A 261 -13.16 -11.80 -9.18
CA LEU A 261 -12.92 -10.88 -8.08
C LEU A 261 -14.10 -10.88 -7.10
N ARG A 262 -13.81 -10.76 -5.81
CA ARG A 262 -14.83 -10.56 -4.77
C ARG A 262 -14.37 -9.56 -3.71
N VAL A 263 -15.32 -8.92 -3.06
CA VAL A 263 -15.11 -8.17 -1.81
C VAL A 263 -15.85 -8.89 -0.70
N VAL A 264 -15.20 -9.15 0.42
CA VAL A 264 -15.77 -9.87 1.57
C VAL A 264 -15.56 -9.08 2.85
N LEU A 265 -16.56 -9.05 3.72
CA LEU A 265 -16.48 -8.51 5.07
C LEU A 265 -16.27 -9.68 6.04
N THR A 266 -15.06 -9.81 6.54
CA THR A 266 -14.67 -10.85 7.51
C THR A 266 -14.57 -10.26 8.90
N GLN A 267 -14.56 -11.12 9.92
CA GLN A 267 -14.28 -10.70 11.29
C GLN A 267 -13.43 -11.71 12.04
N THR A 268 -12.70 -11.21 13.03
CA THR A 268 -12.12 -11.98 14.13
C THR A 268 -12.95 -11.74 15.40
N SER A 269 -12.48 -12.19 16.56
CA SER A 269 -13.14 -11.89 17.83
C SER A 269 -13.15 -10.40 18.19
N THR A 270 -12.28 -9.59 17.58
CA THR A 270 -12.06 -8.18 17.97
C THR A 270 -12.00 -7.19 16.81
N GLU A 271 -11.93 -7.66 15.55
CA GLU A 271 -11.71 -6.81 14.39
C GLU A 271 -12.60 -7.22 13.21
N GLY A 272 -13.03 -6.24 12.42
CA GLY A 272 -13.76 -6.44 11.17
C GLY A 272 -12.94 -5.95 9.99
N HIS A 273 -12.80 -6.77 8.95
CA HIS A 273 -11.95 -6.49 7.79
C HIS A 273 -12.75 -6.59 6.49
N LEU A 274 -12.81 -5.48 5.73
CA LEU A 274 -13.31 -5.49 4.35
C LEU A 274 -12.14 -5.79 3.41
N GLN A 275 -12.21 -6.93 2.74
CA GLN A 275 -11.09 -7.47 1.96
C GLN A 275 -11.49 -7.71 0.52
N ARG A 276 -10.61 -7.33 -0.41
CA ARG A 276 -10.77 -7.58 -1.84
C ARG A 276 -9.83 -8.70 -2.27
N PHE A 277 -10.36 -9.73 -2.92
CA PHE A 277 -9.58 -10.86 -3.39
C PHE A 277 -9.72 -11.05 -4.90
N THR A 278 -8.63 -11.46 -5.55
CA THR A 278 -8.64 -11.97 -6.92
C THR A 278 -8.25 -13.45 -6.92
N TRP A 279 -8.91 -14.25 -7.75
CA TRP A 279 -8.55 -15.67 -7.89
C TRP A 279 -7.36 -15.82 -8.83
N VAL A 280 -6.36 -16.60 -8.42
CA VAL A 280 -5.17 -16.91 -9.22
C VAL A 280 -5.21 -18.38 -9.61
N ASN A 281 -5.46 -18.65 -10.90
CA ASN A 281 -5.63 -20.01 -11.39
C ASN A 281 -4.34 -20.85 -11.31
N GLN A 282 -3.15 -20.24 -11.40
CA GLN A 282 -1.89 -20.98 -11.31
C GLN A 282 -1.66 -21.55 -9.90
N THR A 283 -2.01 -20.79 -8.86
CA THR A 283 -1.79 -21.18 -7.46
C THR A 283 -3.02 -21.80 -6.82
N GLN A 284 -4.18 -21.78 -7.51
CA GLN A 284 -5.46 -22.24 -6.98
C GLN A 284 -5.81 -21.58 -5.64
N SER A 285 -5.55 -20.27 -5.53
CA SER A 285 -5.73 -19.52 -4.30
C SER A 285 -6.27 -18.11 -4.53
N TRP A 286 -6.93 -17.58 -3.49
CA TRP A 286 -7.35 -16.18 -3.44
C TRP A 286 -6.17 -15.31 -3.02
N LEU A 287 -5.76 -14.39 -3.90
CA LEU A 287 -4.78 -13.37 -3.60
C LEU A 287 -5.49 -12.14 -3.01
N LEU A 288 -5.09 -11.72 -1.82
CA LEU A 288 -5.56 -10.49 -1.17
C LEU A 288 -4.97 -9.28 -1.91
N LEU A 289 -5.83 -8.40 -2.42
CA LEU A 289 -5.44 -7.17 -3.11
C LEU A 289 -5.45 -5.96 -2.18
N VAL A 290 -6.49 -5.85 -1.35
CA VAL A 290 -6.71 -4.72 -0.43
C VAL A 290 -7.41 -5.25 0.82
N SER A 291 -7.01 -4.75 1.99
CA SER A 291 -7.68 -4.97 3.28
C SER A 291 -7.90 -3.63 3.96
N ILE A 292 -9.08 -3.43 4.54
CA ILE A 292 -9.45 -2.22 5.30
C ILE A 292 -10.11 -2.66 6.62
N PRO A 293 -9.75 -2.07 7.78
CA PRO A 293 -8.72 -1.04 8.01
C PRO A 293 -7.30 -1.48 7.60
N ARG A 294 -6.44 -0.53 7.19
CA ARG A 294 -5.04 -0.82 6.80
C ARG A 294 -4.08 -0.78 7.99
N ASP A 295 -4.34 0.15 8.90
CA ASP A 295 -3.52 0.46 10.06
C ASP A 295 -4.37 1.21 11.09
N ARG A 296 -3.76 1.56 12.22
CA ARG A 296 -4.45 2.22 13.33
C ARG A 296 -5.01 3.61 12.98
N CYS A 297 -4.49 4.31 11.97
CA CYS A 297 -5.05 5.59 11.54
C CYS A 297 -6.34 5.47 10.73
N ASP A 298 -6.74 4.24 10.37
CA ASP A 298 -8.06 3.96 9.82
C ASP A 298 -9.11 3.68 10.91
N ASP A 299 -8.69 3.46 12.16
CA ASP A 299 -9.61 3.36 13.31
C ASP A 299 -10.35 4.69 13.45
N TYR A 300 -11.68 4.63 13.40
CA TYR A 300 -12.51 5.83 13.41
C TYR A 300 -12.23 6.66 14.67
N ALA A 301 -11.85 7.93 14.45
CA ALA A 301 -11.59 8.90 15.50
C ALA A 301 -10.50 8.49 16.51
N LEU A 302 -9.49 7.73 16.09
CA LEU A 302 -8.30 7.46 16.91
C LEU A 302 -7.69 8.75 17.47
N CYS A 303 -7.58 9.76 16.61
CA CYS A 303 -7.22 11.12 16.98
C CYS A 303 -8.49 11.95 17.14
N GLY A 304 -8.65 12.60 18.31
CA GLY A 304 -9.83 13.41 18.60
C GLY A 304 -9.95 14.65 17.70
N ALA A 305 -10.98 15.46 17.95
CA ALA A 305 -11.27 16.64 17.13
C ALA A 305 -10.07 17.58 16.93
N TYR A 306 -9.95 18.17 15.73
CA TYR A 306 -8.91 19.09 15.32
C TYR A 306 -7.48 18.54 15.44
N SER A 307 -7.32 17.24 15.22
CA SER A 307 -6.03 16.58 15.11
C SER A 307 -5.98 15.65 13.91
N THR A 308 -4.77 15.36 13.44
CA THR A 308 -4.49 14.48 12.29
C THR A 308 -3.77 13.24 12.75
N CYS A 309 -4.14 12.10 12.17
CA CYS A 309 -3.43 10.85 12.34
C CYS A 309 -2.37 10.66 11.24
N GLU A 310 -1.13 10.37 11.61
CA GLU A 310 -0.04 10.06 10.67
C GLU A 310 0.79 8.87 11.20
N VAL A 311 0.69 7.74 10.49
CA VAL A 311 1.24 6.42 10.87
C VAL A 311 2.75 6.46 11.14
N MET A 312 3.47 7.34 10.45
CA MET A 312 4.94 7.42 10.49
C MET A 312 5.48 8.47 11.48
N THR A 313 4.62 9.02 12.34
CA THR A 313 5.01 10.05 13.31
C THR A 313 4.76 9.61 14.75
N GLU A 314 5.60 10.09 15.66
CA GLU A 314 5.40 9.94 17.10
C GLU A 314 5.30 11.32 17.76
N PRO A 315 4.18 11.63 18.45
CA PRO A 315 2.97 10.82 18.59
C PRO A 315 2.19 10.67 17.26
N VAL A 316 1.46 9.56 17.11
CA VAL A 316 0.66 9.24 15.89
C VAL A 316 -0.42 10.30 15.63
N CYS A 317 -0.94 10.91 16.70
CA CYS A 317 -1.87 12.03 16.61
C CYS A 317 -1.15 13.36 16.85
N GLN A 318 -1.38 14.33 15.96
CA GLN A 318 -0.85 15.69 16.05
C GLN A 318 -1.98 16.70 15.97
N CYS A 319 -1.97 17.71 16.84
CA CYS A 319 -2.89 18.84 16.70
C CYS A 319 -2.63 19.56 15.38
N LEU A 320 -3.70 19.99 14.72
CA LEU A 320 -3.61 20.89 13.58
C LEU A 320 -2.90 22.19 13.99
N LYS A 321 -2.18 22.84 13.07
CA LYS A 321 -1.52 24.13 13.31
C LYS A 321 -2.55 25.16 13.80
N GLY A 322 -2.21 25.87 14.89
CA GLY A 322 -3.10 26.80 15.60
C GLY A 322 -4.06 26.13 16.59
N PHE A 323 -3.84 24.84 16.89
CA PHE A 323 -4.57 24.09 17.90
C PHE A 323 -3.59 23.44 18.89
N LYS A 324 -4.05 23.26 20.13
CA LYS A 324 -3.32 22.62 21.22
C LYS A 324 -4.16 21.55 21.92
N PRO A 325 -3.56 20.55 22.58
CA PRO A 325 -4.31 19.50 23.26
C PRO A 325 -5.32 20.07 24.27
N LYS A 326 -6.52 19.48 24.33
CA LYS A 326 -7.51 19.86 25.37
C LYS A 326 -7.01 19.48 26.76
N SER A 327 -6.42 18.29 26.87
CA SER A 327 -5.77 17.75 28.06
C SER A 327 -4.30 17.41 27.74
N PRO A 328 -3.34 18.27 28.08
CA PRO A 328 -1.92 17.98 27.84
C PRO A 328 -1.40 16.75 28.59
N GLN A 329 -2.00 16.42 29.74
CA GLN A 329 -1.62 15.24 30.51
C GLN A 329 -1.97 13.96 29.74
N ASP A 330 -3.25 13.79 29.39
CA ASP A 330 -3.74 12.62 28.64
C ASP A 330 -3.01 12.48 27.30
N TRP A 331 -2.77 13.60 26.62
CA TRP A 331 -2.05 13.64 25.34
C TRP A 331 -0.62 13.09 25.44
N ASN A 332 0.08 13.42 26.53
CA ASN A 332 1.43 12.93 26.80
C ASN A 332 1.44 11.46 27.26
N GLU A 333 0.34 10.98 27.83
CA GLU A 333 0.11 9.58 28.21
C GLU A 333 -0.45 8.74 27.03
N THR A 334 -0.45 9.28 25.81
CA THR A 334 -0.94 8.65 24.56
C THR A 334 -2.45 8.46 24.45
N ASP A 335 -3.24 9.16 25.27
CA ASP A 335 -4.68 9.30 25.10
C ASP A 335 -5.00 10.60 24.34
N TRP A 336 -5.36 10.45 23.07
CA TRP A 336 -5.68 11.55 22.15
C TRP A 336 -7.18 11.77 21.96
N SER A 337 -8.02 11.03 22.70
CA SER A 337 -9.48 10.98 22.51
C SER A 337 -10.18 12.34 22.66
N GLN A 338 -9.66 13.19 23.55
CA GLN A 338 -10.19 14.55 23.78
C GLN A 338 -9.90 15.51 22.62
N GLY A 339 -8.91 15.19 21.79
CA GLY A 339 -8.49 16.04 20.68
C GLY A 339 -7.86 17.36 21.13
N CYS A 340 -7.97 18.34 20.25
CA CYS A 340 -7.35 19.65 20.39
C CYS A 340 -8.41 20.76 20.45
N LYS A 341 -8.00 21.92 20.95
CA LYS A 341 -8.77 23.16 20.97
C LYS A 341 -7.96 24.26 20.30
N ARG A 342 -8.65 25.24 19.74
CA ARG A 342 -8.03 26.43 19.14
C ARG A 342 -7.14 27.14 20.15
N GLU A 343 -6.00 27.65 19.69
CA GLU A 343 -5.16 28.53 20.49
C GLU A 343 -5.78 29.93 20.59
N THR A 344 -6.25 30.45 19.45
CA THR A 344 -6.93 31.74 19.36
C THR A 344 -8.43 31.56 19.08
N PHE A 345 -9.26 32.33 19.79
CA PHE A 345 -10.71 32.31 19.58
C PHE A 345 -11.10 33.03 18.28
N LEU A 346 -12.04 32.44 17.53
CA LEU A 346 -12.64 33.08 16.35
C LEU A 346 -13.79 33.98 16.78
N ASN A 347 -13.78 35.24 16.35
CA ASN A 347 -14.79 36.24 16.71
C ASN A 347 -15.63 36.69 15.51
N CYS A 348 -15.46 36.06 14.35
CA CYS A 348 -16.09 36.40 13.09
C CYS A 348 -15.91 37.88 12.69
N SER A 349 -14.74 38.46 13.02
CA SER A 349 -14.41 39.85 12.71
C SER A 349 -13.55 39.97 11.43
N GLN A 350 -13.28 41.22 11.01
CA GLN A 350 -12.40 41.47 9.86
C GLN A 350 -10.98 40.97 10.14
N GLY A 351 -10.48 40.10 9.27
CA GLY A 351 -9.11 39.55 9.30
C GLY A 351 -9.03 38.03 9.43
N GLU A 352 -10.12 37.34 9.76
CA GLU A 352 -10.16 35.87 9.66
C GLU A 352 -9.98 35.40 8.22
N GLY A 353 -9.56 34.14 8.08
CA GLY A 353 -9.28 33.51 6.81
C GLY A 353 -9.04 32.02 7.00
N PHE A 354 -8.32 31.40 6.06
CA PHE A 354 -8.21 29.94 6.03
C PHE A 354 -6.76 29.47 5.87
N LEU A 355 -6.41 28.46 6.66
CA LEU A 355 -5.18 27.72 6.50
C LEU A 355 -5.45 26.45 5.68
N LYS A 356 -4.66 26.26 4.62
CA LYS A 356 -4.77 25.13 3.70
C LYS A 356 -3.96 23.94 4.22
N TYR A 357 -4.61 22.79 4.34
CA TYR A 357 -4.01 21.49 4.58
C TYR A 357 -4.13 20.66 3.32
N THR A 358 -3.05 20.02 2.88
CA THR A 358 -3.01 19.28 1.61
C THR A 358 -2.81 17.79 1.85
N GLY A 359 -3.47 16.96 1.05
CA GLY A 359 -3.28 15.51 1.08
C GLY A 359 -3.84 14.87 2.35
N VAL A 360 -5.03 15.27 2.77
CA VAL A 360 -5.71 14.70 3.94
C VAL A 360 -6.92 13.88 3.52
N LYS A 361 -7.23 12.82 4.30
CA LYS A 361 -8.57 12.24 4.35
C LYS A 361 -9.49 13.31 4.93
N LEU A 362 -10.50 13.73 4.16
CA LEU A 362 -11.44 14.76 4.60
C LEU A 362 -12.16 14.33 5.90
N PRO A 363 -12.50 15.26 6.81
CA PRO A 363 -13.12 14.95 8.10
C PRO A 363 -14.48 14.25 7.93
N ASP A 364 -15.00 13.68 9.03
CA ASP A 364 -16.37 13.14 9.07
C ASP A 364 -17.40 14.14 8.52
N THR A 365 -18.34 13.67 7.71
CA THR A 365 -19.27 14.53 6.96
C THR A 365 -20.56 14.86 7.71
N THR A 366 -20.69 14.43 8.96
CA THR A 366 -21.85 14.74 9.80
C THR A 366 -21.97 16.24 10.01
N GLY A 367 -23.07 16.81 9.52
CA GLY A 367 -23.33 18.26 9.61
C GLY A 367 -22.66 19.10 8.52
N THR A 368 -22.18 18.49 7.44
CA THR A 368 -21.73 19.23 6.25
C THR A 368 -22.88 19.77 5.41
N ARG A 369 -22.58 20.77 4.58
CA ARG A 369 -23.46 21.21 3.47
C ARG A 369 -22.72 21.16 2.16
N VAL A 370 -23.35 20.61 1.12
CA VAL A 370 -22.74 20.47 -0.21
C VAL A 370 -23.47 21.32 -1.24
N ASN A 371 -22.71 22.09 -2.03
CA ASN A 371 -23.21 22.80 -3.20
C ASN A 371 -22.34 22.49 -4.42
N ARG A 372 -22.86 21.66 -5.33
CA ARG A 372 -22.13 21.18 -6.51
C ARG A 372 -21.92 22.24 -7.59
N SER A 373 -22.68 23.33 -7.57
CA SER A 373 -22.61 24.40 -8.58
C SER A 373 -21.63 25.51 -8.21
N MET A 374 -21.21 25.58 -6.94
CA MET A 374 -20.33 26.62 -6.40
C MET A 374 -18.87 26.22 -6.60
N ASP A 375 -18.03 27.15 -7.05
CA ASP A 375 -16.59 26.92 -7.15
C ASP A 375 -15.87 27.09 -5.80
N LEU A 376 -14.57 26.78 -5.77
CA LEU A 376 -13.78 26.78 -4.53
C LEU A 376 -13.58 28.20 -3.96
N GLU A 377 -13.48 29.23 -4.81
CA GLU A 377 -13.28 30.61 -4.37
C GLU A 377 -14.56 31.16 -3.75
N GLU A 378 -15.70 30.94 -4.43
CA GLU A 378 -17.03 31.22 -3.90
C GLU A 378 -17.28 30.45 -2.59
N CYS A 379 -16.82 29.21 -2.48
CA CYS A 379 -16.94 28.38 -1.28
C CYS A 379 -16.25 29.05 -0.08
N GLY A 380 -15.02 29.53 -0.27
CA GLY A 380 -14.28 30.26 0.75
C GLY A 380 -14.98 31.55 1.19
N VAL A 381 -15.51 32.33 0.24
CA VAL A 381 -16.26 33.56 0.53
C VAL A 381 -17.54 33.26 1.32
N ASN A 382 -18.29 32.23 0.95
CA ASN A 382 -19.52 31.85 1.64
C ASN A 382 -19.25 31.28 3.04
N CYS A 383 -18.20 30.48 3.20
CA CYS A 383 -17.76 29.99 4.50
C CYS A 383 -17.33 31.16 5.41
N LEU A 384 -16.58 32.13 4.89
CA LEU A 384 -16.14 33.30 5.67
C LEU A 384 -17.32 34.15 6.17
N LYS A 385 -18.34 34.35 5.31
CA LYS A 385 -19.58 35.07 5.65
C LYS A 385 -20.42 34.38 6.71
N ASN A 386 -20.33 33.06 6.82
CA ASN A 386 -21.08 32.28 7.80
C ASN A 386 -20.20 31.98 9.03
N CYS A 387 -20.44 32.67 10.15
CA CYS A 387 -19.63 32.54 11.37
C CYS A 387 -19.58 31.13 11.97
N SER A 388 -20.53 30.25 11.63
CA SER A 388 -20.53 28.85 12.09
C SER A 388 -19.70 27.92 11.20
N CYS A 389 -19.27 28.36 10.02
CA CYS A 389 -18.45 27.54 9.13
C CYS A 389 -17.02 27.46 9.68
N VAL A 390 -16.52 26.24 9.87
CA VAL A 390 -15.19 25.98 10.45
C VAL A 390 -14.17 25.50 9.43
N ALA A 391 -14.61 24.90 8.32
CA ALA A 391 -13.74 24.50 7.22
C ALA A 391 -14.53 24.33 5.91
N TYR A 392 -13.82 24.32 4.79
CA TYR A 392 -14.37 23.99 3.49
C TYR A 392 -13.38 23.22 2.60
N SER A 393 -13.89 22.59 1.55
CA SER A 393 -13.12 21.91 0.52
C SER A 393 -13.92 21.84 -0.80
N SER A 394 -13.28 21.37 -1.86
CA SER A 394 -13.98 20.99 -3.09
C SER A 394 -14.74 19.68 -2.89
N SER A 395 -15.93 19.54 -3.47
CA SER A 395 -16.72 18.30 -3.36
C SER A 395 -16.47 17.30 -4.50
N ASP A 396 -15.83 17.75 -5.57
CA ASP A 396 -15.51 16.92 -6.74
C ASP A 396 -14.17 17.36 -7.32
N ILE A 397 -13.19 16.47 -7.32
CA ILE A 397 -11.83 16.75 -7.82
C ILE A 397 -11.61 16.31 -9.27
N SER A 398 -12.65 15.80 -9.94
CA SER A 398 -12.54 15.40 -11.35
C SER A 398 -12.36 16.61 -12.28
N GLY A 399 -11.63 16.42 -13.38
CA GLY A 399 -11.35 17.49 -14.34
C GLY A 399 -10.55 18.64 -13.71
N SER A 400 -11.13 19.84 -13.70
CA SER A 400 -10.53 21.04 -13.08
C SER A 400 -10.84 21.19 -11.59
N GLY A 401 -11.59 20.26 -11.01
CA GLY A 401 -12.22 20.42 -9.69
C GLY A 401 -13.47 21.31 -9.75
N SER A 402 -14.49 20.96 -8.97
CA SER A 402 -15.76 21.69 -8.89
C SER A 402 -16.54 21.39 -7.61
N GLY A 403 -17.52 22.24 -7.31
CA GLY A 403 -18.38 22.08 -6.16
C GLY A 403 -17.70 22.45 -4.83
N CYS A 404 -18.54 22.65 -3.82
CA CYS A 404 -18.18 23.15 -2.50
C CYS A 404 -18.78 22.26 -1.42
N VAL A 405 -17.98 21.95 -0.41
CA VAL A 405 -18.44 21.36 0.84
C VAL A 405 -17.96 22.19 2.01
N MET A 406 -18.85 22.47 2.97
CA MET A 406 -18.56 23.24 4.18
C MET A 406 -18.91 22.44 5.43
N TRP A 407 -18.02 22.50 6.44
CA TRP A 407 -18.21 21.91 7.76
C TRP A 407 -18.67 22.96 8.78
N PHE A 408 -19.61 22.56 9.65
CA PHE A 408 -20.19 23.38 10.72
C PHE A 408 -20.03 22.76 12.11
N THR A 409 -19.32 21.64 12.18
CA THR A 409 -19.10 20.80 13.36
C THR A 409 -17.60 20.60 13.57
N ASP A 410 -17.22 20.10 14.75
CA ASP A 410 -15.83 19.77 15.05
C ASP A 410 -15.25 18.79 14.00
N LEU A 411 -14.05 19.11 13.50
CA LEU A 411 -13.40 18.32 12.46
C LEU A 411 -12.76 17.10 13.11
N ILE A 412 -13.24 15.90 12.81
CA ILE A 412 -12.78 14.65 13.42
C ILE A 412 -12.45 13.61 12.34
N ASP A 413 -11.63 12.61 12.70
CA ASP A 413 -11.25 11.51 11.84
C ASP A 413 -10.45 11.96 10.59
N ILE A 414 -9.58 12.95 10.79
CA ILE A 414 -8.65 13.44 9.77
C ILE A 414 -7.38 12.59 9.80
N ARG A 415 -6.93 12.19 8.62
CA ARG A 415 -5.70 11.42 8.44
C ARG A 415 -4.82 12.08 7.39
N GLN A 416 -3.52 12.13 7.64
CA GLN A 416 -2.55 12.53 6.62
C GLN A 416 -2.35 11.37 5.64
N MET A 417 -2.47 11.66 4.34
CA MET A 417 -2.36 10.67 3.27
C MET A 417 -1.05 10.88 2.51
N ASP A 418 -0.26 9.82 2.35
CA ASP A 418 1.00 9.85 1.61
C ASP A 418 0.74 9.84 0.09
N GLY A 419 0.94 10.97 -0.58
CA GLY A 419 0.82 11.07 -2.04
C GLY A 419 -0.62 10.92 -2.58
N ALA A 420 -1.62 10.96 -1.70
CA ALA A 420 -3.04 10.94 -1.99
C ALA A 420 -3.78 11.95 -1.07
N GLY A 421 -5.11 11.96 -1.09
CA GLY A 421 -5.93 12.84 -0.25
C GLY A 421 -6.25 14.18 -0.91
N GLU A 422 -6.93 15.03 -0.16
CA GLU A 422 -7.56 16.25 -0.67
C GLU A 422 -7.13 17.49 0.11
N ASP A 423 -7.43 18.66 -0.46
CA ASP A 423 -7.16 19.95 0.17
C ASP A 423 -8.29 20.33 1.12
N LEU A 424 -7.98 20.65 2.37
CA LEU A 424 -8.93 21.10 3.38
C LEU A 424 -8.54 22.50 3.87
N TYR A 425 -9.48 23.44 3.84
CA TYR A 425 -9.27 24.82 4.23
C TYR A 425 -9.94 25.07 5.58
N ILE A 426 -9.13 25.21 6.63
CA ILE A 426 -9.63 25.36 8.02
C ILE A 426 -9.61 26.83 8.40
N ARG A 427 -10.72 27.32 8.95
CA ARG A 427 -10.87 28.72 9.36
C ARG A 427 -9.98 29.02 10.56
N MET A 428 -9.20 30.10 10.49
CA MET A 428 -8.24 30.53 11.52
C MET A 428 -8.38 32.02 11.85
N ALA A 429 -7.85 32.43 13.01
CA ALA A 429 -7.82 33.84 13.39
C ALA A 429 -6.78 34.60 12.55
N ALA A 430 -6.96 35.90 12.35
CA ALA A 430 -6.03 36.75 11.59
C ALA A 430 -4.57 36.64 12.06
N SER A 431 -4.37 36.57 13.38
CA SER A 431 -3.07 36.43 14.04
C SER A 431 -2.38 35.09 13.75
N GLU A 432 -3.14 34.08 13.32
CA GLU A 432 -2.63 32.76 12.94
C GLU A 432 -2.42 32.66 11.42
N LEU A 433 -2.79 33.72 10.66
CA LEU A 433 -2.82 33.76 9.20
C LEU A 433 -1.72 34.64 8.55
N GLY A 434 -0.79 35.18 9.33
CA GLY A 434 0.42 35.87 8.83
C GLY A 434 1.52 35.80 9.88
N VAL A 435 2.80 35.62 9.57
CA VAL A 435 3.56 35.94 8.36
C VAL A 435 3.93 34.64 7.60
N HIS A 436 4.53 34.73 6.42
CA HIS A 436 5.44 33.70 5.94
C HIS A 436 6.41 33.26 7.04
N GLU A 437 6.00 32.31 7.85
CA GLU A 437 6.87 31.44 8.65
C GLU A 437 6.88 30.15 7.85
N LYS A 438 7.81 29.99 6.89
CA LYS A 438 9.08 29.31 7.20
C LYS A 438 8.81 28.32 8.34
N GLU A 439 8.49 27.08 7.97
CA GLU A 439 8.54 25.92 8.85
C GLU A 439 9.96 25.75 9.41
N ASP A 440 10.50 26.68 10.20
CA ASP A 440 11.85 26.60 10.78
C ASP A 440 12.92 25.99 9.84
N PHE A 441 12.79 26.30 8.55
CA PHE A 441 13.77 26.03 7.53
C PHE A 441 14.43 27.37 7.28
N GLU A 442 15.68 27.51 7.70
CA GLU A 442 16.59 28.53 7.16
C GLU A 442 16.90 28.26 5.66
N LEU A 443 15.96 27.68 4.91
CA LEU A 443 16.10 27.37 3.50
C LEU A 443 15.43 28.49 2.68
N PRO A 444 16.22 29.30 1.94
CA PRO A 444 15.72 30.28 0.99
C PRO A 444 14.69 29.71 0.00
N VAL A 445 13.58 30.41 -0.19
CA VAL A 445 12.61 30.13 -1.25
C VAL A 445 12.81 31.16 -2.36
N PHE A 446 13.10 30.68 -3.56
CA PHE A 446 13.28 31.51 -4.76
C PHE A 446 11.98 31.54 -5.58
N ASP A 447 11.64 32.70 -6.15
CA ASP A 447 10.56 32.79 -7.11
C ASP A 447 10.96 32.22 -8.48
N LEU A 448 9.97 31.83 -9.28
CA LEU A 448 10.22 31.21 -10.58
C LEU A 448 10.92 32.16 -11.56
N VAL A 449 10.73 33.48 -11.41
CA VAL A 449 11.35 34.50 -12.27
C VAL A 449 12.86 34.52 -12.05
N THR A 450 13.29 34.46 -10.80
CA THR A 450 14.68 34.40 -10.37
C THR A 450 15.35 33.15 -10.93
N ILE A 451 14.71 31.98 -10.77
CA ILE A 451 15.26 30.72 -11.28
C ILE A 451 15.32 30.69 -12.81
N LYS A 452 14.30 31.21 -13.49
CA LYS A 452 14.32 31.36 -14.95
C LYS A 452 15.43 32.29 -15.40
N SER A 453 15.62 33.43 -14.75
CA SER A 453 16.72 34.36 -15.07
C SER A 453 18.08 33.66 -14.88
N ALA A 454 18.25 33.00 -13.74
CA ALA A 454 19.50 32.32 -13.38
C ALA A 454 19.87 31.18 -14.33
N THR A 455 18.89 30.49 -14.92
CA THR A 455 19.09 29.33 -15.81
C THR A 455 18.96 29.66 -17.30
N SER A 456 18.82 30.95 -17.66
CA SER A 456 18.53 31.40 -19.02
C SER A 456 17.27 30.73 -19.59
N ASN A 457 16.20 30.71 -18.78
CA ASN A 457 14.92 30.05 -19.04
C ASN A 457 15.06 28.54 -19.32
N PHE A 458 15.89 27.86 -18.52
CA PHE A 458 16.18 26.43 -18.66
C PHE A 458 16.72 26.07 -20.06
N ALA A 459 17.66 26.88 -20.58
CA ALA A 459 18.28 26.64 -21.88
C ALA A 459 18.98 25.27 -21.93
N GLU A 460 18.93 24.61 -23.08
CA GLU A 460 19.50 23.27 -23.28
C GLU A 460 21.01 23.25 -23.06
N GLU A 461 21.72 24.34 -23.40
CA GLU A 461 23.15 24.53 -23.11
C GLU A 461 23.50 24.51 -21.61
N ASN A 462 22.53 24.77 -20.74
CA ASN A 462 22.69 24.70 -19.29
C ASN A 462 22.30 23.33 -18.71
N LEU A 463 21.84 22.37 -19.51
CA LEU A 463 21.47 21.05 -19.01
C LEU A 463 22.72 20.28 -18.55
N LEU A 464 22.75 19.93 -17.26
CA LEU A 464 23.83 19.16 -16.64
C LEU A 464 23.60 17.65 -16.75
N GLY A 465 22.32 17.24 -16.75
CA GLY A 465 21.91 15.85 -16.89
C GLY A 465 20.42 15.66 -16.62
N GLU A 466 19.89 14.51 -16.99
CA GLU A 466 18.49 14.13 -16.76
C GLU A 466 18.43 12.71 -16.20
N GLY A 467 17.81 12.56 -15.03
CA GLY A 467 17.57 11.28 -14.37
C GLY A 467 16.09 10.99 -14.20
N GLY A 468 15.76 9.91 -13.48
CA GLY A 468 14.35 9.54 -13.20
C GLY A 468 13.53 10.61 -12.45
N PHE A 469 14.20 11.61 -11.88
CA PHE A 469 13.61 12.67 -11.07
C PHE A 469 13.47 14.02 -11.82
N GLY A 470 13.88 14.06 -13.08
CA GLY A 470 13.81 15.24 -13.94
C GLY A 470 15.17 15.85 -14.29
N PRO A 471 15.18 16.87 -15.16
CA PRO A 471 16.38 17.54 -15.63
C PRO A 471 17.02 18.46 -14.57
N VAL A 472 18.36 18.50 -14.57
CA VAL A 472 19.16 19.39 -13.72
C VAL A 472 19.86 20.42 -14.60
N TYR A 473 19.68 21.71 -14.29
CA TYR A 473 20.27 22.82 -15.04
C TYR A 473 21.34 23.55 -14.23
N LYS A 474 22.40 23.99 -14.90
CA LYS A 474 23.32 24.98 -14.37
C LYS A 474 22.63 26.34 -14.35
N GLY A 475 22.85 27.10 -13.29
CA GLY A 475 22.39 28.48 -13.22
C GLY A 475 23.36 29.37 -12.45
N LYS A 476 23.10 30.66 -12.49
CA LYS A 476 23.90 31.68 -11.80
C LYS A 476 22.98 32.71 -11.13
N LEU A 477 23.01 32.77 -9.80
CA LEU A 477 22.21 33.74 -9.01
C LEU A 477 22.87 35.13 -8.98
N GLU A 478 22.15 36.12 -8.46
CA GLU A 478 22.71 37.44 -8.16
C GLU A 478 23.94 37.32 -7.23
N GLY A 479 25.01 38.05 -7.52
CA GLY A 479 26.29 37.93 -6.81
C GLY A 479 27.24 36.86 -7.34
N ASP A 480 27.02 36.38 -8.57
CA ASP A 480 27.86 35.41 -9.30
C ASP A 480 27.92 33.99 -8.70
N GLN A 481 27.00 33.64 -7.80
CA GLN A 481 26.94 32.30 -7.21
C GLN A 481 26.42 31.26 -8.22
N GLU A 482 27.26 30.29 -8.59
CA GLU A 482 26.86 29.15 -9.44
C GLU A 482 26.00 28.15 -8.66
N ILE A 483 24.93 27.67 -9.30
CA ILE A 483 23.94 26.76 -8.71
C ILE A 483 23.59 25.62 -9.67
N ALA A 484 23.08 24.52 -9.11
CA ALA A 484 22.44 23.44 -9.84
C ALA A 484 20.95 23.39 -9.49
N VAL A 485 20.08 23.49 -10.50
CA VAL A 485 18.63 23.53 -10.36
C VAL A 485 18.03 22.22 -10.85
N LYS A 486 17.63 21.36 -9.92
CA LYS A 486 16.90 20.10 -10.22
C LYS A 486 15.42 20.43 -10.36
N ARG A 487 14.90 20.38 -11.59
CA ARG A 487 13.49 20.63 -11.90
C ARG A 487 12.75 19.31 -11.94
N LEU A 488 11.71 19.19 -11.11
CA LEU A 488 10.99 17.94 -11.02
C LEU A 488 10.12 17.64 -12.25
N SER A 489 10.12 16.37 -12.64
CA SER A 489 9.27 15.90 -13.73
C SER A 489 7.78 15.97 -13.37
N LYS A 490 6.97 16.52 -14.28
CA LYS A 490 5.51 16.69 -14.11
C LYS A 490 4.72 15.37 -14.13
N SER A 491 5.32 14.29 -14.63
CA SER A 491 4.62 13.01 -14.88
C SER A 491 4.79 11.96 -13.79
N SER A 492 5.53 12.24 -12.70
CA SER A 492 5.77 11.24 -11.64
C SER A 492 5.08 11.61 -10.33
N ILE A 493 4.12 10.77 -9.92
CA ILE A 493 3.47 10.84 -8.59
C ILE A 493 4.53 10.66 -7.47
N GLN A 494 5.59 9.91 -7.76
CA GLN A 494 6.70 9.65 -6.86
C GLN A 494 7.57 10.89 -6.59
N GLY A 495 7.80 11.75 -7.60
CA GLY A 495 8.70 12.90 -7.49
C GLY A 495 8.28 13.94 -6.44
N PHE A 496 6.98 14.10 -6.15
CA PHE A 496 6.55 15.04 -5.10
C PHE A 496 6.91 14.56 -3.68
N SER A 497 6.79 13.25 -3.41
CA SER A 497 7.17 12.69 -2.11
C SER A 497 8.68 12.77 -1.86
N GLU A 498 9.47 12.54 -2.90
CA GLU A 498 10.93 12.64 -2.87
C GLU A 498 11.39 14.08 -2.72
N PHE A 499 10.73 15.03 -3.39
CA PHE A 499 10.95 16.47 -3.16
C PHE A 499 10.73 16.85 -1.70
N LYS A 500 9.60 16.44 -1.11
CA LYS A 500 9.28 16.74 0.28
C LYS A 500 10.32 16.12 1.22
N ASN A 501 10.68 14.85 1.01
CA ASN A 501 11.73 14.19 1.77
C ASN A 501 13.06 14.94 1.67
N GLU A 502 13.46 15.31 0.46
CA GLU A 502 14.73 15.97 0.20
C GLU A 502 14.77 17.35 0.88
N VAL A 503 13.73 18.18 0.73
CA VAL A 503 13.61 19.46 1.45
C VAL A 503 13.68 19.28 2.97
N ILE A 504 12.95 18.30 3.53
CA ILE A 504 12.89 18.07 4.99
C ILE A 504 14.22 17.59 5.56
N LEU A 505 14.91 16.70 4.84
CA LEU A 505 16.13 16.05 5.30
C LEU A 505 17.35 16.95 5.09
N ILE A 506 17.60 17.37 3.85
CA ILE A 506 18.88 17.99 3.50
C ILE A 506 19.01 19.41 4.05
N SER A 507 17.91 20.11 4.28
CA SER A 507 17.91 21.43 4.93
C SER A 507 18.44 21.39 6.37
N LYS A 508 18.43 20.21 7.01
CA LYS A 508 18.92 19.99 8.38
C LYS A 508 20.32 19.38 8.41
N LEU A 509 20.92 19.11 7.25
CA LEU A 509 22.19 18.43 7.14
C LEU A 509 23.26 19.39 6.66
N GLN A 510 24.36 19.46 7.41
CA GLN A 510 25.51 20.25 7.03
C GLN A 510 26.78 19.46 7.34
N HIS A 511 27.43 18.99 6.28
CA HIS A 511 28.67 18.26 6.38
C HIS A 511 29.46 18.40 5.08
N LYS A 512 30.80 18.42 5.16
CA LYS A 512 31.68 18.63 3.99
C LYS A 512 31.53 17.58 2.89
N ASN A 513 31.09 16.37 3.25
CA ASN A 513 30.87 15.26 2.32
C ASN A 513 29.39 15.04 1.95
N LEU A 514 28.53 16.02 2.17
CA LEU A 514 27.13 16.01 1.71
C LEU A 514 26.89 17.25 0.83
N VAL A 515 26.10 17.11 -0.22
CA VAL A 515 25.74 18.25 -1.09
C VAL A 515 24.83 19.21 -0.33
N LYS A 516 25.15 20.49 -0.37
CA LYS A 516 24.37 21.55 0.28
C LYS A 516 23.19 21.95 -0.59
N LEU A 517 21.98 21.89 -0.02
CA LEU A 517 20.81 22.57 -0.59
C LEU A 517 20.86 24.04 -0.20
N ILE A 518 20.83 24.91 -1.23
CA ILE A 518 20.84 26.36 -1.09
C ILE A 518 19.41 26.89 -0.94
N GLY A 519 18.44 26.28 -1.62
CA GLY A 519 17.05 26.72 -1.57
C GLY A 519 16.10 25.84 -2.36
N CYS A 520 14.85 26.27 -2.45
CA CYS A 520 13.85 25.64 -3.30
C CYS A 520 12.97 26.68 -4.01
N CYS A 521 12.28 26.27 -5.07
CA CYS A 521 11.25 27.05 -5.73
C CYS A 521 9.97 26.20 -5.76
N ILE A 522 8.87 26.78 -5.27
CA ILE A 522 7.54 26.14 -5.25
C ILE A 522 6.53 27.17 -5.75
N GLN A 523 6.12 27.08 -7.01
CA GLN A 523 5.15 28.00 -7.61
C GLN A 523 4.21 27.26 -8.57
N GLY A 524 2.95 27.06 -8.14
CA GLY A 524 1.98 26.27 -8.88
C GLY A 524 2.43 24.81 -9.01
N GLU A 525 2.51 24.32 -10.25
CA GLU A 525 3.02 22.97 -10.54
C GLU A 525 4.55 22.87 -10.54
N GLU A 526 5.25 24.00 -10.67
CA GLU A 526 6.71 24.04 -10.76
C GLU A 526 7.34 23.86 -9.38
N LYS A 527 8.10 22.77 -9.23
CA LYS A 527 8.86 22.44 -8.02
C LYS A 527 10.30 22.22 -8.40
N MET A 528 11.22 22.91 -7.72
CA MET A 528 12.65 22.87 -8.04
C MET A 528 13.48 22.91 -6.76
N LEU A 529 14.58 22.17 -6.77
CA LEU A 529 15.59 22.16 -5.71
C LEU A 529 16.85 22.87 -6.23
N VAL A 530 17.41 23.78 -5.44
CA VAL A 530 18.58 24.57 -5.78
C VAL A 530 19.74 24.13 -4.90
N TYR A 531 20.75 23.50 -5.49
CA TYR A 531 21.96 23.02 -4.82
C TYR A 531 23.17 23.87 -5.16
N GLU A 532 24.22 23.71 -4.36
CA GLU A 532 25.56 24.11 -4.80
C GLU A 532 25.94 23.40 -6.11
N TYR A 533 26.57 24.13 -7.02
CA TYR A 533 27.05 23.56 -8.27
C TYR A 533 28.31 22.71 -8.03
N MET A 534 28.32 21.49 -8.59
CA MET A 534 29.41 20.53 -8.48
C MET A 534 30.14 20.44 -9.82
N PRO A 535 31.33 21.07 -9.98
CA PRO A 535 31.96 21.25 -11.29
C PRO A 535 32.48 19.95 -11.91
N ASN A 536 32.85 18.96 -11.09
CA ASN A 536 33.40 17.69 -11.54
C ASN A 536 32.34 16.57 -11.61
N LYS A 537 31.05 16.90 -11.77
CA LYS A 537 29.96 15.95 -12.02
C LYS A 537 29.92 14.79 -10.99
N SER A 538 29.38 13.64 -11.38
CA SER A 538 29.25 12.43 -10.56
C SER A 538 30.42 11.46 -10.75
N LEU A 539 30.68 10.64 -9.72
CA LEU A 539 31.80 9.70 -9.67
C LEU A 539 31.77 8.65 -10.79
N ASP A 540 30.58 8.21 -11.20
CA ASP A 540 30.40 7.23 -12.27
C ASP A 540 30.94 7.69 -13.63
N ALA A 541 30.97 9.00 -13.89
CA ALA A 541 31.56 9.59 -15.09
C ALA A 541 33.10 9.43 -15.15
N PHE A 542 33.75 9.08 -14.04
CA PHE A 542 35.19 8.85 -13.95
C PHE A 542 35.53 7.39 -13.80
N ILE A 543 34.84 6.64 -12.94
CA ILE A 543 35.22 5.26 -12.63
C ILE A 543 34.78 4.24 -13.68
N PHE A 544 33.78 4.54 -14.53
CA PHE A 544 33.31 3.63 -15.58
C PHE A 544 33.64 4.09 -17.01
N ASP A 545 34.20 5.28 -17.16
CA ASP A 545 34.65 5.80 -18.45
C ASP A 545 36.16 5.61 -18.57
N GLU A 546 36.59 4.75 -19.50
CA GLU A 546 38.00 4.45 -19.73
C GLU A 546 38.84 5.71 -19.98
N THR A 547 38.26 6.75 -20.60
CA THR A 547 38.97 8.00 -20.92
C THR A 547 39.21 8.88 -19.68
N ASN A 548 38.28 8.88 -18.72
CA ASN A 548 38.36 9.69 -17.51
C ASN A 548 38.96 8.94 -16.31
N SER A 549 38.99 7.60 -16.36
CA SER A 549 39.51 6.73 -15.29
C SER A 549 40.92 7.08 -14.84
N GLY A 550 41.78 7.50 -15.77
CA GLY A 550 43.16 7.92 -15.51
C GLY A 550 43.31 9.24 -14.76
N LEU A 551 42.24 10.02 -14.58
CA LEU A 551 42.25 11.26 -13.79
C LEU A 551 42.18 10.97 -12.27
N LEU A 552 41.71 9.78 -11.92
CA LEU A 552 41.58 9.29 -10.55
C LEU A 552 42.71 8.32 -10.20
N ASP A 553 43.85 8.88 -9.79
CA ASP A 553 44.92 8.12 -9.14
C ASP A 553 44.45 7.47 -7.82
N TRP A 554 45.25 6.55 -7.29
CA TRP A 554 44.92 5.83 -6.06
C TRP A 554 44.56 6.76 -4.89
N GLN A 555 45.34 7.82 -4.68
CA GLN A 555 45.14 8.74 -3.56
C GLN A 555 43.76 9.39 -3.63
N LYS A 556 43.35 9.89 -4.79
CA LYS A 556 42.01 10.45 -4.99
C LYS A 556 40.92 9.41 -4.76
N ARG A 557 41.09 8.17 -5.27
CA ARG A 557 40.10 7.11 -5.05
C ARG A 557 39.97 6.75 -3.57
N PHE A 558 41.08 6.72 -2.84
CA PHE A 558 41.08 6.51 -1.39
C PHE A 558 40.40 7.67 -0.65
N ASP A 559 40.71 8.92 -1.00
CA ASP A 559 40.07 10.11 -0.41
C ASP A 559 38.56 10.13 -0.68
N ILE A 560 38.13 9.66 -1.86
CA ILE A 560 36.72 9.46 -2.20
C ILE A 560 36.08 8.39 -1.29
N ILE A 561 36.70 7.21 -1.16
CA ILE A 561 36.20 6.15 -0.27
C ILE A 561 36.06 6.66 1.17
N LEU A 562 37.09 7.33 1.68
CA LEU A 562 37.12 7.86 3.04
C LEU A 562 36.09 9.00 3.24
N GLY A 563 35.92 9.87 2.24
CA GLY A 563 34.94 10.95 2.26
C GLY A 563 33.50 10.44 2.26
N ILE A 564 33.18 9.42 1.45
CA ILE A 564 31.86 8.76 1.48
C ILE A 564 31.63 8.12 2.85
N ALA A 565 32.63 7.43 3.39
CA ALA A 565 32.53 6.78 4.70
C ALA A 565 32.24 7.79 5.84
N ARG A 566 32.90 8.95 5.81
CA ARG A 566 32.65 10.06 6.74
C ARG A 566 31.27 10.68 6.56
N GLY A 567 30.81 10.84 5.32
CA GLY A 567 29.45 11.32 5.03
C GLY A 567 28.37 10.40 5.59
N LEU A 568 28.52 9.09 5.41
CA LEU A 568 27.59 8.10 5.98
C LEU A 568 27.68 8.00 7.50
N LEU A 569 28.88 8.07 8.08
CA LEU A 569 29.06 8.13 9.54
C LEU A 569 28.27 9.30 10.13
N TYR A 570 28.37 10.47 9.50
CA TYR A 570 27.59 11.62 9.91
C TYR A 570 26.08 11.32 9.87
N LEU A 571 25.55 10.79 8.76
CA LEU A 571 24.13 10.45 8.64
C LEU A 571 23.65 9.41 9.65
N HIS A 572 24.48 8.40 9.96
CA HIS A 572 24.11 7.28 10.82
C HIS A 572 24.25 7.58 12.31
N HIS A 573 25.17 8.47 12.68
CA HIS A 573 25.58 8.64 14.08
C HIS A 573 25.78 10.10 14.50
N ASP A 574 26.54 10.91 13.75
CA ASP A 574 26.95 12.24 14.24
C ASP A 574 25.90 13.33 14.00
N SER A 575 24.94 13.11 13.11
CA SER A 575 23.79 14.00 12.95
C SER A 575 22.78 13.82 14.09
N ARG A 576 22.09 14.91 14.46
CA ARG A 576 21.01 14.90 15.47
C ARG A 576 19.92 13.87 15.17
N LEU A 577 19.73 13.57 13.89
CA LEU A 577 18.75 12.62 13.37
C LEU A 577 19.53 11.45 12.77
N ARG A 578 19.13 10.20 13.06
CA ARG A 578 19.68 9.05 12.36
C ARG A 578 18.98 8.92 11.01
N ILE A 579 19.75 8.90 9.93
CA ILE A 579 19.23 8.93 8.56
C ILE A 579 19.81 7.76 7.77
N ILE A 580 18.94 7.02 7.09
CA ILE A 580 19.33 5.95 6.17
C ILE A 580 19.08 6.44 4.75
N HIS A 581 20.11 6.44 3.91
CA HIS A 581 20.09 7.00 2.56
C HIS A 581 19.26 6.15 1.57
N ARG A 582 19.42 4.82 1.62
CA ARG A 582 18.70 3.79 0.80
C ARG A 582 18.96 3.80 -0.71
N ASP A 583 19.47 4.88 -1.29
CA ASP A 583 19.87 4.94 -2.71
C ASP A 583 21.31 5.41 -2.92
N LEU A 584 22.24 4.87 -2.12
CA LEU A 584 23.66 5.18 -2.27
C LEU A 584 24.26 4.42 -3.46
N LYS A 585 24.82 5.15 -4.44
CA LYS A 585 25.40 4.62 -5.69
C LYS A 585 26.37 5.62 -6.32
N ALA A 586 27.15 5.19 -7.31
CA ALA A 586 28.21 6.02 -7.90
C ALA A 586 27.68 7.32 -8.55
N SER A 587 26.52 7.27 -9.20
CA SER A 587 25.89 8.46 -9.81
C SER A 587 25.38 9.49 -8.78
N ASN A 588 25.25 9.10 -7.52
CA ASN A 588 24.79 9.96 -6.42
C ASN A 588 25.95 10.51 -5.58
N ILE A 589 27.20 10.20 -5.95
CA ILE A 589 28.39 10.81 -5.37
C ILE A 589 28.89 11.90 -6.34
N LEU A 590 28.70 13.17 -5.97
CA LEU A 590 29.17 14.31 -6.76
C LEU A 590 30.58 14.73 -6.31
N LEU A 591 31.36 15.29 -7.23
CA LEU A 591 32.74 15.71 -6.98
C LEU A 591 32.87 17.23 -7.04
N ASP A 592 33.43 17.82 -5.99
CA ASP A 592 33.68 19.27 -5.94
C ASP A 592 34.92 19.65 -6.76
N SER A 593 35.30 20.94 -6.76
CA SER A 593 36.46 21.44 -7.49
C SER A 593 37.79 20.79 -7.11
N GLU A 594 37.89 20.20 -5.91
CA GLU A 594 39.07 19.51 -5.39
C GLU A 594 39.00 17.99 -5.59
N MET A 595 37.99 17.49 -6.33
CA MET A 595 37.70 16.06 -6.52
C MET A 595 37.30 15.33 -5.23
N LEU A 596 36.82 16.05 -4.22
CA LEU A 596 36.33 15.45 -2.98
C LEU A 596 34.85 15.04 -3.12
N PRO A 597 34.42 13.94 -2.48
CA PRO A 597 33.09 13.40 -2.65
C PRO A 597 32.06 14.14 -1.80
N LYS A 598 30.88 14.35 -2.38
CA LYS A 598 29.66 14.77 -1.69
C LYS A 598 28.50 13.86 -2.04
N ILE A 599 27.87 13.27 -1.02
CA ILE A 599 26.67 12.43 -1.17
C ILE A 599 25.49 13.34 -1.51
N SER A 600 24.68 12.92 -2.49
CA SER A 600 23.53 13.64 -3.01
C SER A 600 22.30 12.71 -3.14
N ASP A 601 21.15 13.30 -3.47
CA ASP A 601 19.89 12.60 -3.80
C ASP A 601 19.24 11.89 -2.62
N PHE A 602 18.72 12.70 -1.68
CA PHE A 602 18.08 12.24 -0.45
C PHE A 602 16.58 11.93 -0.60
N GLY A 603 16.05 11.91 -1.83
CA GLY A 603 14.62 11.71 -2.08
C GLY A 603 14.06 10.42 -1.46
N MET A 604 14.90 9.39 -1.33
CA MET A 604 14.54 8.06 -0.81
C MET A 604 14.89 7.84 0.66
N ALA A 605 15.58 8.80 1.28
CA ALA A 605 16.14 8.66 2.61
C ALA A 605 15.05 8.64 3.70
N ARG A 606 15.35 8.01 4.83
CA ARG A 606 14.41 7.80 5.95
C ARG A 606 15.01 8.22 7.29
N LEU A 607 14.17 8.85 8.10
CA LEU A 607 14.46 9.32 9.46
C LEU A 607 14.15 8.22 10.47
N PHE A 608 15.07 7.95 11.40
CA PHE A 608 14.85 7.09 12.55
C PHE A 608 14.87 7.97 13.82
N ARG A 609 13.92 7.75 14.74
CA ARG A 609 13.84 8.42 16.05
C ARG A 609 14.02 7.42 17.18
N GLY A 610 14.65 7.84 18.27
CA GLY A 610 14.87 7.01 19.47
C GLY A 610 15.85 5.85 19.26
N ASP A 611 15.57 4.71 19.89
CA ASP A 611 16.42 3.50 19.88
C ASP A 611 16.14 2.56 18.69
N GLN A 612 15.29 2.98 17.73
CA GLN A 612 15.02 2.19 16.53
C GLN A 612 16.31 2.01 15.71
N ASN A 613 16.63 0.75 15.40
CA ASN A 613 17.83 0.38 14.63
C ASN A 613 17.47 -0.22 13.26
N GLU A 614 16.25 -0.70 13.07
CA GLU A 614 15.76 -1.35 11.83
C GLU A 614 14.28 -0.98 11.58
N ALA A 615 13.85 -0.93 10.32
CA ALA A 615 12.45 -0.73 9.92
C ALA A 615 12.09 -1.57 8.70
N ASN A 616 10.80 -1.81 8.49
CA ASN A 616 10.27 -2.59 7.36
C ASN A 616 9.47 -1.70 6.41
N THR A 617 9.45 -2.04 5.12
CA THR A 617 8.59 -1.39 4.13
C THR A 617 8.03 -2.39 3.13
N GLU A 618 6.74 -2.26 2.81
CA GLU A 618 6.10 -3.08 1.77
C GLU A 618 6.52 -2.66 0.35
N ARG A 619 7.10 -1.46 0.20
CA ARG A 619 7.56 -0.93 -1.09
C ARG A 619 9.09 -0.81 -1.11
N VAL A 620 9.74 -1.85 -1.64
CA VAL A 620 11.19 -1.85 -1.91
C VAL A 620 11.49 -0.87 -3.03
N MET A 621 12.31 0.14 -2.73
CA MET A 621 12.75 1.16 -3.67
C MET A 621 14.25 1.38 -3.54
N GLY A 622 14.97 1.48 -4.65
CA GLY A 622 16.39 1.80 -4.67
C GLY A 622 17.02 1.28 -5.96
N THR A 623 18.33 1.45 -6.11
CA THR A 623 19.02 1.01 -7.31
C THR A 623 19.46 -0.45 -7.20
N TYR A 624 18.92 -1.29 -8.09
CA TYR A 624 19.31 -2.70 -8.22
C TYR A 624 20.83 -2.84 -8.41
N GLY A 625 21.44 -3.74 -7.65
CA GLY A 625 22.90 -3.93 -7.59
C GLY A 625 23.57 -3.26 -6.39
N TYR A 626 22.92 -2.30 -5.74
CA TYR A 626 23.40 -1.67 -4.50
C TYR A 626 22.57 -2.08 -3.28
N MET A 627 21.32 -2.49 -3.46
CA MET A 627 20.43 -2.89 -2.37
C MET A 627 20.90 -4.18 -1.68
N SER A 628 20.80 -4.21 -0.36
CA SER A 628 21.14 -5.38 0.46
C SER A 628 20.12 -6.52 0.34
N PRO A 629 20.51 -7.78 0.62
CA PRO A 629 19.61 -8.94 0.54
C PRO A 629 18.33 -8.83 1.35
N GLU A 630 18.44 -8.47 2.64
CA GLU A 630 17.30 -8.35 3.55
C GLU A 630 16.33 -7.25 3.13
N TYR A 631 16.85 -6.19 2.50
CA TYR A 631 16.02 -5.11 1.97
C TYR A 631 15.28 -5.50 0.70
N LEU A 632 15.94 -6.26 -0.18
CA LEU A 632 15.35 -6.74 -1.42
C LEU A 632 14.29 -7.84 -1.21
N ILE A 633 14.50 -8.71 -0.22
CA ILE A 633 13.66 -9.89 0.01
C ILE A 633 12.51 -9.56 0.97
N ASP A 634 12.82 -8.96 2.12
CA ASP A 634 11.89 -8.79 3.23
C ASP A 634 11.44 -7.33 3.42
N GLY A 635 11.97 -6.40 2.61
CA GLY A 635 11.70 -4.97 2.77
C GLY A 635 12.33 -4.36 4.03
N GLN A 636 13.22 -5.10 4.71
CA GLN A 636 13.87 -4.66 5.94
C GLN A 636 15.07 -3.76 5.62
N PHE A 637 15.13 -2.57 6.19
CA PHE A 637 16.26 -1.66 6.02
C PHE A 637 16.75 -1.05 7.33
N SER A 638 18.05 -0.82 7.38
CA SER A 638 18.75 -0.26 8.54
C SER A 638 19.99 0.51 8.08
N VAL A 639 20.76 1.04 9.04
CA VAL A 639 22.10 1.57 8.75
C VAL A 639 23.00 0.53 8.07
N LYS A 640 22.75 -0.77 8.27
CA LYS A 640 23.49 -1.87 7.64
C LYS A 640 23.15 -2.06 6.16
N SER A 641 22.01 -1.56 5.70
CA SER A 641 21.66 -1.54 4.28
C SER A 641 22.51 -0.52 3.53
N ASP A 642 22.72 0.68 4.11
CA ASP A 642 23.66 1.66 3.54
C ASP A 642 25.12 1.19 3.59
N VAL A 643 25.51 0.47 4.65
CA VAL A 643 26.85 -0.15 4.74
C VAL A 643 27.05 -1.14 3.57
N PHE A 644 26.04 -1.94 3.23
CA PHE A 644 26.11 -2.83 2.08
C PHE A 644 26.33 -2.05 0.78
N SER A 645 25.52 -1.01 0.53
CA SER A 645 25.67 -0.14 -0.64
C SER A 645 27.05 0.53 -0.71
N PHE A 646 27.60 0.93 0.44
CA PHE A 646 28.97 1.46 0.54
C PHE A 646 30.02 0.40 0.16
N GLY A 647 29.85 -0.84 0.62
CA GLY A 647 30.75 -1.94 0.24
C GLY A 647 30.75 -2.21 -1.27
N VAL A 648 29.59 -2.14 -1.91
CA VAL A 648 29.48 -2.21 -3.38
C VAL A 648 30.27 -1.07 -4.02
N LEU A 649 30.07 0.17 -3.57
CA LEU A 649 30.79 1.35 -4.07
C LEU A 649 32.30 1.21 -3.95
N VAL A 650 32.82 0.73 -2.83
CA VAL A 650 34.27 0.51 -2.64
C VAL A 650 34.82 -0.44 -3.70
N LEU A 651 34.12 -1.55 -3.96
CA LEU A 651 34.56 -2.53 -4.97
C LEU A 651 34.45 -1.97 -6.40
N GLU A 652 33.44 -1.14 -6.69
CA GLU A 652 33.34 -0.43 -7.97
C GLU A 652 34.47 0.59 -8.16
N ILE A 653 34.80 1.37 -7.12
CA ILE A 653 35.87 2.37 -7.14
C ILE A 653 37.23 1.72 -7.37
N ILE A 654 37.50 0.57 -6.76
CA ILE A 654 38.77 -0.13 -6.90
C ILE A 654 38.88 -0.82 -8.26
N SER A 655 37.79 -1.40 -8.75
CA SER A 655 37.82 -2.18 -10.00
C SER A 655 37.62 -1.36 -11.26
N GLY A 656 37.01 -0.17 -11.15
CA GLY A 656 36.53 0.58 -12.32
C GLY A 656 35.38 -0.13 -13.06
N LYS A 657 34.72 -1.11 -12.41
CA LYS A 657 33.68 -1.95 -13.04
C LYS A 657 32.35 -1.77 -12.31
N LYS A 658 31.27 -1.60 -13.07
CA LYS A 658 29.91 -1.43 -12.55
C LYS A 658 29.33 -2.77 -12.12
N ASN A 659 28.87 -2.92 -10.88
CA ASN A 659 28.33 -4.18 -10.37
C ASN A 659 27.07 -4.63 -11.14
N ARG A 660 26.17 -3.69 -11.44
CA ARG A 660 24.95 -3.99 -12.19
C ARG A 660 25.29 -4.37 -13.64
N GLY A 661 24.94 -5.59 -14.02
CA GLY A 661 25.20 -6.13 -15.36
C GLY A 661 26.60 -6.73 -15.53
N PHE A 662 27.46 -6.67 -14.50
CA PHE A 662 28.73 -7.39 -14.52
C PHE A 662 28.50 -8.89 -14.42
N CYS A 663 29.14 -9.61 -15.33
CA CYS A 663 29.16 -11.06 -15.37
C CYS A 663 30.56 -11.46 -15.84
N HIS A 664 31.36 -12.08 -14.98
CA HIS A 664 32.70 -12.50 -15.37
C HIS A 664 32.63 -13.65 -16.39
N PRO A 665 33.35 -13.60 -17.52
CA PRO A 665 33.22 -14.58 -18.61
C PRO A 665 33.50 -16.03 -18.16
N ASP A 666 34.45 -16.23 -17.24
CA ASP A 666 34.89 -17.57 -16.86
C ASP A 666 33.99 -18.30 -15.86
N HIS A 667 33.21 -17.57 -15.06
CA HIS A 667 32.51 -18.15 -13.91
C HIS A 667 31.16 -17.51 -13.61
N GLU A 668 30.71 -16.58 -14.45
CA GLU A 668 29.37 -15.98 -14.43
C GLU A 668 28.95 -15.32 -13.10
N LEU A 669 29.92 -14.93 -12.26
CA LEU A 669 29.63 -14.23 -11.00
C LEU A 669 29.50 -12.73 -11.26
N ASN A 670 28.66 -12.08 -10.46
CA ASN A 670 28.62 -10.62 -10.34
C ASN A 670 29.91 -10.09 -9.69
N LEU A 671 30.07 -8.76 -9.62
CA LEU A 671 31.32 -8.14 -9.16
C LEU A 671 31.66 -8.56 -7.72
N LEU A 672 30.64 -8.65 -6.85
CA LEU A 672 30.82 -9.06 -5.46
C LEU A 672 31.31 -10.50 -5.36
N GLY A 673 30.72 -11.42 -6.13
CA GLY A 673 31.13 -12.82 -6.17
C GLY A 673 32.52 -13.00 -6.77
N HIS A 674 32.87 -12.22 -7.80
CA HIS A 674 34.21 -12.21 -8.38
C HIS A 674 35.26 -11.71 -7.37
N ALA A 675 35.00 -10.60 -6.68
CA ALA A 675 35.87 -10.07 -5.63
C ALA A 675 36.05 -11.08 -4.48
N TRP A 676 34.97 -11.73 -4.06
CA TRP A 676 35.02 -12.79 -3.04
C TRP A 676 35.86 -13.99 -3.48
N ARG A 677 35.74 -14.41 -4.74
CA ARG A 677 36.54 -15.51 -5.29
C ARG A 677 38.03 -15.16 -5.30
N LEU A 678 38.39 -13.98 -5.82
CA LEU A 678 39.78 -13.51 -5.81
C LEU A 678 40.34 -13.43 -4.39
N TRP A 679 39.52 -13.00 -3.43
CA TRP A 679 39.89 -12.99 -2.01
C TRP A 679 40.18 -14.39 -1.45
N CYS A 680 39.31 -15.37 -1.75
CA CYS A 680 39.53 -16.75 -1.33
C CYS A 680 40.77 -17.40 -1.96
N GLU A 681 41.14 -16.98 -3.17
CA GLU A 681 42.29 -17.48 -3.92
C GLU A 681 43.59 -16.71 -3.63
N ASP A 682 43.58 -15.73 -2.71
CA ASP A 682 44.72 -14.83 -2.40
C ASP A 682 45.21 -14.02 -3.62
N ARG A 683 44.26 -13.67 -4.49
CA ARG A 683 44.46 -12.95 -5.77
C ARG A 683 43.73 -11.61 -5.81
N SER A 684 43.40 -11.04 -4.65
CA SER A 684 42.58 -9.82 -4.51
C SER A 684 43.08 -8.62 -5.33
N MET A 685 44.39 -8.49 -5.53
CA MET A 685 44.97 -7.39 -6.32
C MET A 685 44.54 -7.41 -7.80
N GLU A 686 44.14 -8.56 -8.34
CA GLU A 686 43.63 -8.65 -9.71
C GLU A 686 42.29 -7.94 -9.90
N LEU A 687 41.62 -7.57 -8.81
CA LEU A 687 40.41 -6.76 -8.86
C LEU A 687 40.72 -5.30 -9.24
N ALA A 688 41.94 -4.81 -8.95
CA ALA A 688 42.28 -3.39 -9.07
C ALA A 688 42.39 -2.95 -10.54
N ASP A 689 41.83 -1.78 -10.83
CA ASP A 689 41.90 -1.11 -12.13
C ASP A 689 43.36 -0.78 -12.49
N GLU A 690 43.78 -1.16 -13.71
CA GLU A 690 45.14 -0.95 -14.21
C GLU A 690 45.59 0.52 -14.17
N SER A 691 44.66 1.47 -14.33
CA SER A 691 44.93 2.90 -14.26
C SER A 691 45.44 3.34 -12.87
N MET A 692 45.13 2.58 -11.81
CA MET A 692 45.51 2.88 -10.42
C MET A 692 46.84 2.26 -10.01
N ILE A 693 47.29 1.21 -10.70
CA ILE A 693 48.42 0.35 -10.29
C ILE A 693 49.76 1.12 -10.24
N LYS A 694 49.89 2.21 -11.00
CA LYS A 694 51.15 2.97 -11.11
C LYS A 694 51.49 3.82 -9.87
N SER A 695 50.52 4.09 -8.98
CA SER A 695 50.70 5.00 -7.83
C SER A 695 50.18 4.44 -6.50
N CYS A 696 49.80 3.16 -6.43
CA CYS A 696 49.12 2.60 -5.27
C CYS A 696 50.06 1.92 -4.26
N SER A 697 49.73 2.03 -2.97
CA SER A 697 50.22 1.10 -1.96
C SER A 697 49.39 -0.17 -2.04
N VAL A 698 50.02 -1.29 -2.39
CA VAL A 698 49.36 -2.61 -2.47
C VAL A 698 48.62 -2.95 -1.16
N GLN A 699 49.19 -2.58 -0.02
CA GLN A 699 48.59 -2.83 1.30
C GLN A 699 47.31 -2.04 1.51
N GLU A 700 47.26 -0.77 1.09
CA GLU A 700 46.06 0.07 1.22
C GLU A 700 44.94 -0.43 0.31
N VAL A 701 45.25 -0.82 -0.93
CA VAL A 701 44.27 -1.40 -1.88
C VAL A 701 43.67 -2.67 -1.32
N LEU A 702 44.52 -3.62 -0.89
CA LEU A 702 44.08 -4.87 -0.26
C LEU A 702 43.21 -4.61 0.97
N ARG A 703 43.57 -3.61 1.78
CA ARG A 703 42.80 -3.21 2.95
C ARG A 703 41.42 -2.69 2.57
N CYS A 704 41.30 -1.85 1.55
CA CYS A 704 40.01 -1.37 1.07
C CYS A 704 39.15 -2.50 0.47
N ILE A 705 39.74 -3.45 -0.27
CA ILE A 705 39.02 -4.64 -0.77
C ILE A 705 38.47 -5.46 0.40
N HIS A 706 39.30 -5.69 1.42
CA HIS A 706 38.90 -6.41 2.64
C HIS A 706 37.72 -5.72 3.33
N ILE A 707 37.80 -4.40 3.54
CA ILE A 707 36.72 -3.62 4.14
C ILE A 707 35.46 -3.65 3.27
N GLY A 708 35.59 -3.54 1.94
CA GLY A 708 34.49 -3.68 0.99
C GLY A 708 33.76 -5.01 1.16
N LEU A 709 34.52 -6.12 1.23
CA LEU A 709 33.97 -7.46 1.46
C LEU A 709 33.28 -7.61 2.83
N LEU A 710 33.81 -7.00 3.89
CA LEU A 710 33.15 -6.97 5.20
C LEU A 710 31.80 -6.23 5.16
N CYS A 711 31.70 -5.19 4.33
CA CYS A 711 30.49 -4.40 4.16
C CYS A 711 29.41 -5.13 3.35
N VAL A 712 29.77 -5.98 2.38
CA VAL A 712 28.81 -6.67 1.51
C VAL A 712 28.41 -8.08 1.99
N GLN A 713 28.71 -8.45 3.24
CA GLN A 713 28.37 -9.78 3.78
C GLN A 713 26.86 -10.06 3.77
N LYS A 714 26.48 -11.34 3.61
CA LYS A 714 25.07 -11.76 3.54
C LYS A 714 24.25 -11.34 4.77
N GLY A 715 24.72 -11.63 5.98
CA GLY A 715 24.05 -11.23 7.22
C GLY A 715 24.29 -9.76 7.56
N ALA A 716 23.22 -8.99 7.77
CA ALA A 716 23.30 -7.57 8.10
C ALA A 716 23.99 -7.32 9.46
N GLU A 717 23.82 -8.23 10.41
CA GLU A 717 24.43 -8.22 11.74
C GLU A 717 25.95 -8.34 11.68
N GLN A 718 26.48 -9.02 10.66
CA GLN A 718 27.92 -9.27 10.48
C GLN A 718 28.66 -8.09 9.86
N ARG A 719 27.93 -7.18 9.18
CA ARG A 719 28.52 -5.99 8.57
C ARG A 719 28.99 -5.01 9.65
N PRO A 720 30.13 -4.32 9.48
CA PRO A 720 30.58 -3.30 10.44
C PRO A 720 29.64 -2.09 10.47
N THR A 721 29.72 -1.26 11.51
CA THR A 721 29.12 0.08 11.50
C THR A 721 30.02 1.05 10.74
N MET A 722 29.49 2.18 10.27
CA MET A 722 30.31 3.18 9.58
C MET A 722 31.41 3.79 10.47
N SER A 723 31.20 3.86 11.79
CA SER A 723 32.25 4.27 12.74
C SER A 723 33.43 3.30 12.75
N THR A 724 33.14 1.99 12.75
CA THR A 724 34.15 0.94 12.61
C THR A 724 34.82 1.00 11.24
N VAL A 725 34.09 1.20 10.16
CA VAL A 725 34.65 1.34 8.80
C VAL A 725 35.63 2.52 8.71
N VAL A 726 35.26 3.70 9.22
CA VAL A 726 36.15 4.88 9.22
C VAL A 726 37.42 4.60 10.05
N LEU A 727 37.29 3.94 11.20
CA LEU A 727 38.44 3.52 12.01
C LEU A 727 39.34 2.54 11.26
N MET A 728 38.76 1.54 10.59
CA MET A 728 39.48 0.56 9.78
C MET A 728 40.22 1.24 8.62
N LEU A 729 39.61 2.20 7.93
CA LEU A 729 40.24 2.96 6.86
C LEU A 729 41.37 3.88 7.35
N SER A 730 41.23 4.46 8.55
CA SER A 730 42.15 5.50 9.05
C SER A 730 43.33 4.97 9.87
N SER A 731 43.37 3.68 10.21
CA SER A 731 44.41 3.10 11.06
C SER A 731 44.93 1.77 10.52
N GLU A 732 46.23 1.70 10.25
CA GLU A 732 46.91 0.48 9.81
C GLU A 732 47.03 -0.57 10.92
N SER A 733 47.03 -0.14 12.19
CA SER A 733 47.21 -1.03 13.36
C SER A 733 45.96 -1.83 13.75
N VAL A 734 44.79 -1.52 13.19
CA VAL A 734 43.54 -2.21 13.51
C VAL A 734 43.47 -3.53 12.74
N ALA A 735 43.44 -4.64 13.49
CA ALA A 735 43.23 -5.97 12.95
C ALA A 735 41.81 -6.10 12.36
N LEU A 736 41.73 -6.55 11.10
CA LEU A 736 40.46 -6.72 10.39
C LEU A 736 39.93 -8.15 10.57
N PRO A 737 38.63 -8.35 10.87
CA PRO A 737 38.04 -9.67 10.96
C PRO A 737 38.01 -10.33 9.58
N LYS A 738 38.03 -11.67 9.53
CA LYS A 738 37.93 -12.39 8.26
C LYS A 738 36.52 -12.21 7.66
N PRO A 739 36.39 -11.81 6.38
CA PRO A 739 35.08 -11.63 5.76
C PRO A 739 34.41 -12.97 5.49
N GLN A 740 33.07 -12.96 5.48
CA GLN A 740 32.19 -14.05 5.05
C GLN A 740 31.68 -13.82 3.62
N PRO A 741 31.05 -14.84 2.98
CA PRO A 741 30.54 -14.69 1.62
C PRO A 741 29.58 -13.50 1.46
N PRO A 742 29.65 -12.77 0.34
CA PRO A 742 28.81 -11.61 0.12
C PRO A 742 27.33 -12.00 -0.08
N GLY A 743 26.44 -11.04 0.15
CA GLY A 743 25.05 -11.15 -0.29
C GLY A 743 24.96 -11.40 -1.79
N PHE A 744 24.00 -12.23 -2.22
CA PHE A 744 23.82 -12.63 -3.63
C PHE A 744 24.95 -13.50 -4.23
N TYR A 745 25.79 -14.11 -3.41
CA TYR A 745 26.69 -15.19 -3.85
C TYR A 745 25.91 -16.49 -4.03
N VAL A 746 25.85 -17.00 -5.28
CA VAL A 746 25.34 -18.34 -5.58
C VAL A 746 26.51 -19.15 -6.14
N ASP A 747 27.04 -20.06 -5.33
CA ASP A 747 28.02 -21.04 -5.80
C ASP A 747 27.31 -22.01 -6.75
N ARG A 748 27.49 -21.83 -8.06
CA ARG A 748 26.93 -22.72 -9.09
C ARG A 748 27.68 -24.07 -9.17
N SER A 749 28.76 -24.27 -8.41
CA SER A 749 29.61 -25.46 -8.47
C SER A 749 29.37 -26.52 -7.39
N THR A 750 28.40 -26.35 -6.48
CA THR A 750 28.15 -27.34 -5.41
C THR A 750 26.67 -27.76 -5.36
N PRO A 751 26.30 -29.03 -5.61
CA PRO A 751 24.93 -29.49 -5.45
C PRO A 751 24.49 -29.31 -4.00
N MET A 752 23.35 -28.65 -3.82
CA MET A 752 22.72 -28.36 -2.55
C MET A 752 22.50 -29.65 -1.75
N ARG A 753 23.41 -29.96 -0.81
CA ARG A 753 23.12 -30.89 0.28
C ARG A 753 22.33 -30.11 1.32
N GLU A 754 21.07 -30.52 1.49
CA GLU A 754 20.21 -30.12 2.60
C GLU A 754 21.00 -30.22 3.92
N ILE A 755 21.15 -29.09 4.61
CA ILE A 755 21.45 -29.07 6.04
C ILE A 755 20.21 -28.54 6.72
N SER A 756 19.25 -29.44 6.91
CA SER A 756 18.21 -29.30 7.92
C SER A 756 18.83 -29.60 9.29
N SER A 757 19.19 -28.55 10.04
CA SER A 757 19.33 -28.67 11.49
C SER A 757 19.30 -27.31 12.16
N TYR A 758 18.10 -26.80 12.45
CA TYR A 758 17.92 -25.96 13.64
C TYR A 758 16.61 -26.36 14.34
N SER A 759 16.83 -27.14 15.39
CA SER A 759 16.04 -27.39 16.59
C SER A 759 14.67 -26.69 16.71
N ASP A 760 13.62 -27.50 16.61
CA ASP A 760 12.40 -27.31 17.39
C ASP A 760 12.70 -27.51 18.89
N LYS A 761 12.35 -26.51 19.70
CA LYS A 761 12.19 -26.66 21.15
C LYS A 761 10.92 -25.94 21.59
N SER A 762 9.82 -26.69 21.68
CA SER A 762 8.80 -26.50 22.72
C SER A 762 7.79 -27.67 22.73
N SER A 763 8.14 -28.75 23.42
CA SER A 763 7.13 -29.62 24.01
C SER A 763 7.63 -30.14 25.35
N ALA A 764 6.98 -29.67 26.42
CA ALA A 764 7.22 -30.08 27.78
C ALA A 764 6.70 -31.50 28.02
N SER A 765 7.51 -32.36 28.62
CA SER A 765 7.05 -33.60 29.26
C SER A 765 7.78 -33.79 30.58
N ASN A 766 6.99 -33.89 31.64
CA ASN A 766 7.38 -34.15 33.01
C ASN A 766 8.09 -35.50 33.14
N GLU A 767 9.23 -35.54 33.83
CA GLU A 767 9.73 -36.77 34.44
C GLU A 767 10.08 -36.55 35.91
N ALA A 768 9.50 -37.41 36.74
CA ALA A 768 9.61 -37.44 38.18
C ALA A 768 10.92 -38.10 38.63
N THR A 769 11.53 -37.52 39.65
CA THR A 769 12.78 -37.96 40.29
C THR A 769 12.53 -39.18 41.19
N ILE A 770 13.32 -40.25 41.05
CA ILE A 770 13.46 -41.31 42.05
C ILE A 770 14.87 -41.25 42.64
N THR A 771 14.93 -40.92 43.91
CA THR A 771 16.16 -40.89 44.73
C THR A 771 16.41 -42.28 45.32
N LEU A 772 17.65 -42.78 45.23
CA LEU A 772 18.12 -43.92 46.02
C LEU A 772 19.13 -43.47 47.06
N ILE A 773 18.84 -43.83 48.31
CA ILE A 773 19.60 -43.57 49.53
C ILE A 773 20.79 -44.53 49.61
N GLN A 774 21.98 -44.02 49.95
CA GLN A 774 22.93 -44.74 50.80
C GLN A 774 23.76 -43.75 51.63
N GLY A 775 23.76 -43.97 52.95
CA GLY A 775 24.10 -42.96 53.94
C GLY A 775 25.54 -42.97 54.46
N ARG A 776 25.83 -41.89 55.18
CA ARG A 776 26.44 -41.88 56.51
C ARG A 776 25.84 -40.74 57.32
#